data_AF-A0A239QIR7-F1
#
_entry.id   AF-A0A239QIR7-F1
#
_cell.length_a   1.000
_cell.length_b   1.000
_cell.length_c   1.000
_cell.angle_alpha   90.00
_cell.angle_beta   90.00
_cell.angle_gamma   90.00
#
_symmetry.space_group_name_H-M   'P 1'
#
loop_
_entity.id
_entity.type
_entity.pdbx_description
1 polymer ?
#
loop_
_entity_poly.entity_id
_entity_poly.type
_entity_poly.pdbx_seq_one_letter_code
_entity_poly.pdbx_strand_id
1 'polypeptide(L)'
;MKRGFLFTLTAMLAVLAVVFCILYISGNQDKDRKIDSLSANIDTLSQNVRNLESDISLRNGEIENLNSDLLAKDERIHSLEAASAEAEVLLSDQNLQLQQYETDLTDMQNQVDEYTAQISDLNKQIESLSASTKEQASTIQSLTDDAGQKASLIDSLEAEIAEKEQQIVSLTDEVIEKKADILSLTSATDSQESLISELQAELDQKAEQIVSLNNEIVDKAKQIQDLNNTVSEKATGIESLISAGEEKAAQINELESALKEKDDQIDALKADMALNEQRIISLDNALTDQKAGFETISAENEGLYARISLLEAELEEKNTLISSLNTVVEEKEQQIQTLAEKASESTSDNVLLSSDNPDQQSAVLLHEEDSGDHNALIASLNTEIAEKEQQIKALEAVITEKDSLINSFSSDNEDRDSRIASLETSILGKESQIQTLTAAIDEKDSRISELTETIADLKMNADNINTDAAPSVSAISGPDAADKTAESHSTDISDNAEELKNLKTEVENKSLMIFTLNSAVEEKDVRIQTLSDELEEKNNLIETLQVSLSEKNTEAETLTAVVTDQETKINTQKTNLSDLAQQIEALNADLTSRTEQISSLEKDLSDKAKIIDTLQAEAAEKAQQIDSLTAEAAIRAEEIEKNQKAETDVQSLSDENASLQKKLAVYEKRIEDLKSLYINTFVSSSGNSLSPDGSEDVIVVKRIRIRDKNNPNVHKKPKFSSRVIGFAKASTEYEVLDVSENGWYQIRLENGKTGWIHPNAGTLNTFEFNFDSTGTESDP
;
A
#
# COMPACT_ATOMS: atom_id res chain seq x y z
N MET A 1 -86.02 -38.35 266.28
CA MET A 1 -85.39 -37.10 266.79
C MET A 1 -84.30 -36.71 265.80
N LYS A 2 -84.25 -35.47 265.26
CA LYS A 2 -83.68 -34.19 265.77
C LYS A 2 -82.13 -34.12 265.81
N ARG A 3 -81.57 -33.05 265.20
CA ARG A 3 -80.28 -32.32 265.41
C ARG A 3 -78.92 -33.06 265.27
N GLY A 4 -77.97 -32.45 264.54
CA GLY A 4 -76.50 -32.59 264.70
C GLY A 4 -75.67 -32.92 263.44
N PHE A 5 -74.50 -32.26 263.26
CA PHE A 5 -73.39 -32.51 262.28
C PHE A 5 -73.78 -32.52 260.77
N LEU A 6 -73.28 -31.73 259.80
CA LEU A 6 -72.02 -31.03 259.47
C LEU A 6 -70.80 -31.89 259.00
N PHE A 7 -70.08 -31.35 258.00
CA PHE A 7 -68.64 -31.49 257.67
C PHE A 7 -68.13 -32.35 256.49
N THR A 8 -68.52 -33.62 256.28
CA THR A 8 -67.56 -34.62 255.70
C THR A 8 -67.40 -34.78 254.16
N LEU A 9 -68.40 -35.25 253.40
CA LEU A 9 -68.16 -35.95 252.10
C LEU A 9 -67.67 -35.06 250.92
N THR A 10 -67.51 -33.75 251.13
CA THR A 10 -66.84 -32.82 250.21
C THR A 10 -65.44 -33.30 249.78
N ALA A 11 -64.79 -34.17 250.57
CA ALA A 11 -63.50 -34.78 250.20
C ALA A 11 -63.57 -35.73 248.99
N MET A 12 -64.71 -36.37 248.70
CA MET A 12 -64.80 -37.36 247.60
C MET A 12 -64.94 -36.68 246.22
N LEU A 13 -65.36 -35.41 246.19
CA LEU A 13 -65.25 -34.53 245.01
C LEU A 13 -63.80 -34.34 244.54
N ALA A 14 -62.81 -34.45 245.44
CA ALA A 14 -61.43 -34.09 245.13
C ALA A 14 -60.62 -35.24 244.49
N VAL A 15 -60.85 -36.50 244.88
CA VAL A 15 -59.94 -37.61 244.51
C VAL A 15 -60.10 -38.04 243.05
N LEU A 16 -61.33 -38.23 242.54
CA LEU A 16 -61.52 -38.67 241.16
C LEU A 16 -61.21 -37.58 240.12
N ALA A 17 -61.25 -36.31 240.49
CA ALA A 17 -60.80 -35.21 239.63
C ALA A 17 -59.31 -35.33 239.26
N VAL A 18 -58.47 -35.87 240.15
CA VAL A 18 -57.03 -36.07 239.90
C VAL A 18 -56.78 -37.22 238.92
N VAL A 19 -57.58 -38.29 238.98
CA VAL A 19 -57.50 -39.41 238.02
C VAL A 19 -57.88 -38.95 236.61
N PHE A 20 -58.81 -37.99 236.50
CA PHE A 20 -59.19 -37.31 235.26
C PHE A 20 -57.99 -36.63 234.56
N CYS A 21 -57.02 -36.10 235.32
CA CYS A 21 -55.87 -35.40 234.75
C CYS A 21 -54.75 -36.35 234.28
N ILE A 22 -54.37 -37.36 235.07
CA ILE A 22 -53.18 -38.19 234.78
C ILE A 22 -53.39 -39.04 233.52
N LEU A 23 -54.59 -39.62 233.34
CA LEU A 23 -54.88 -40.43 232.14
C LEU A 23 -55.10 -39.57 230.88
N TYR A 24 -55.57 -38.33 231.01
CA TYR A 24 -55.72 -37.41 229.87
C TYR A 24 -54.36 -36.94 229.34
N ILE A 25 -53.38 -36.70 230.22
CA ILE A 25 -52.03 -36.25 229.84
C ILE A 25 -51.22 -37.38 229.18
N SER A 26 -51.24 -38.59 229.75
CA SER A 26 -50.39 -39.69 229.25
C SER A 26 -50.79 -40.22 227.87
N GLY A 27 -52.09 -40.16 227.52
CA GLY A 27 -52.59 -40.72 226.25
C GLY A 27 -52.35 -39.86 225.00
N ASN A 28 -52.01 -38.58 225.13
CA ASN A 28 -51.94 -37.69 223.97
C ASN A 28 -50.58 -37.74 223.23
N GLN A 29 -49.48 -38.04 223.94
CA GLN A 29 -48.12 -38.04 223.38
C GLN A 29 -47.90 -39.06 222.24
N ASP A 30 -48.64 -40.17 222.21
CA ASP A 30 -48.54 -41.17 221.14
C ASP A 30 -49.22 -40.73 219.83
N LYS A 31 -50.13 -39.74 219.88
CA LYS A 31 -50.72 -39.15 218.68
C LYS A 31 -49.75 -38.18 218.03
N ASP A 32 -49.08 -37.35 218.83
CA ASP A 32 -48.15 -36.32 218.35
C ASP A 32 -46.99 -36.96 217.56
N ARG A 33 -46.36 -38.02 218.09
CA ARG A 33 -45.34 -38.81 217.37
C ARG A 33 -45.80 -39.36 216.02
N LYS A 34 -47.10 -39.66 215.89
CA LYS A 34 -47.67 -40.22 214.66
C LYS A 34 -48.02 -39.13 213.63
N ILE A 35 -48.30 -37.92 214.10
CA ILE A 35 -48.43 -36.71 213.29
C ILE A 35 -47.06 -36.33 212.70
N ASP A 36 -45.99 -36.34 213.50
CA ASP A 36 -44.62 -36.05 213.03
C ASP A 36 -44.18 -36.99 211.90
N SER A 37 -44.44 -38.29 212.05
CA SER A 37 -44.15 -39.30 211.01
C SER A 37 -44.95 -39.09 209.72
N LEU A 38 -46.18 -38.59 209.80
CA LEU A 38 -47.00 -38.30 208.63
C LEU A 38 -46.54 -37.00 207.95
N SER A 39 -46.12 -35.99 208.72
CA SER A 39 -45.57 -34.74 208.20
C SER A 39 -44.31 -35.00 207.36
N ALA A 40 -43.37 -35.81 207.86
CA ALA A 40 -42.15 -36.15 207.13
C ALA A 40 -42.42 -36.87 205.77
N ASN A 41 -43.47 -37.71 205.71
CA ASN A 41 -43.90 -38.32 204.45
C ASN A 41 -44.56 -37.31 203.50
N ILE A 42 -45.35 -36.36 204.02
CA ILE A 42 -45.94 -35.27 203.24
C ILE A 42 -44.85 -34.36 202.65
N ASP A 43 -43.82 -34.02 203.41
CA ASP A 43 -42.68 -33.22 202.94
C ASP A 43 -41.92 -33.95 201.84
N THR A 44 -41.65 -35.25 202.03
CA THR A 44 -40.99 -36.12 201.02
C THR A 44 -41.81 -36.19 199.73
N LEU A 45 -43.13 -36.36 199.83
CA LEU A 45 -44.01 -36.43 198.66
C LEU A 45 -44.12 -35.07 197.94
N SER A 46 -44.17 -33.97 198.69
CA SER A 46 -44.16 -32.61 198.16
C SER A 46 -42.86 -32.30 197.42
N GLN A 47 -41.73 -32.81 197.89
CA GLN A 47 -40.44 -32.70 197.21
C GLN A 47 -40.44 -33.45 195.86
N ASN A 48 -41.03 -34.65 195.81
CA ASN A 48 -41.13 -35.43 194.57
C ASN A 48 -42.04 -34.76 193.52
N VAL A 49 -43.14 -34.13 193.93
CA VAL A 49 -44.03 -33.39 193.03
C VAL A 49 -43.27 -32.24 192.35
N ARG A 50 -42.51 -31.44 193.11
CA ARG A 50 -41.69 -30.35 192.54
C ARG A 50 -40.66 -30.84 191.52
N ASN A 51 -40.06 -32.00 191.76
CA ASN A 51 -39.09 -32.60 190.82
C ASN A 51 -39.78 -32.99 189.49
N LEU A 52 -40.98 -33.59 189.56
CA LEU A 52 -41.76 -33.94 188.37
C LEU A 52 -42.29 -32.71 187.62
N GLU A 53 -42.70 -31.66 188.33
CA GLU A 53 -43.05 -30.36 187.73
C GLU A 53 -41.86 -29.76 186.97
N SER A 54 -40.65 -29.86 187.52
CA SER A 54 -39.40 -29.43 186.85
C SER A 54 -39.11 -30.26 185.60
N ASP A 55 -39.24 -31.59 185.66
CA ASP A 55 -39.01 -32.47 184.51
C ASP A 55 -40.03 -32.23 183.38
N ILE A 56 -41.31 -32.00 183.72
CA ILE A 56 -42.35 -31.66 182.74
C ILE A 56 -42.04 -30.30 182.09
N SER A 57 -41.58 -29.31 182.86
CA SER A 57 -41.19 -28.01 182.31
C SER A 57 -40.01 -28.13 181.34
N LEU A 58 -39.02 -28.98 181.63
CA LEU A 58 -37.90 -29.26 180.73
C LEU A 58 -38.37 -29.95 179.44
N ARG A 59 -39.22 -30.99 179.56
CA ARG A 59 -39.73 -31.75 178.40
C ARG A 59 -40.63 -30.90 177.50
N ASN A 60 -41.43 -29.98 178.05
CA ASN A 60 -42.19 -29.03 177.24
C ASN A 60 -41.27 -28.10 176.43
N GLY A 61 -40.18 -27.59 177.03
CA GLY A 61 -39.19 -26.79 176.32
C GLY A 61 -38.46 -27.55 175.21
N GLU A 62 -38.17 -28.84 175.41
CA GLU A 62 -37.63 -29.71 174.34
C GLU A 62 -38.64 -29.88 173.18
N ILE A 63 -39.93 -30.07 173.48
CA ILE A 63 -40.99 -30.22 172.47
C ILE A 63 -41.18 -28.92 171.67
N GLU A 64 -41.15 -27.75 172.30
CA GLU A 64 -41.20 -26.46 171.60
C GLU A 64 -40.01 -26.30 170.64
N ASN A 65 -38.79 -26.64 171.07
CA ASN A 65 -37.61 -26.62 170.21
C ASN A 65 -37.74 -27.58 169.02
N LEU A 66 -38.21 -28.82 169.24
CA LEU A 66 -38.41 -29.80 168.18
C LEU A 66 -39.48 -29.39 167.16
N ASN A 67 -40.56 -28.74 167.60
CA ASN A 67 -41.56 -28.17 166.69
C ASN A 67 -40.98 -27.01 165.87
N SER A 68 -40.14 -26.16 166.47
CA SER A 68 -39.43 -25.08 165.77
C SER A 68 -38.47 -25.63 164.70
N ASP A 69 -37.71 -26.68 165.03
CA ASP A 69 -36.81 -27.38 164.08
C ASP A 69 -37.58 -28.08 162.95
N LEU A 70 -38.79 -28.59 163.22
CA LEU A 70 -39.62 -29.24 162.20
C LEU A 70 -40.17 -28.20 161.20
N LEU A 71 -40.72 -27.10 161.71
CA LEU A 71 -41.20 -25.98 160.88
C LEU A 71 -40.09 -25.43 159.98
N ALA A 72 -38.88 -25.23 160.52
CA ALA A 72 -37.73 -24.77 159.74
C ALA A 72 -37.29 -25.77 158.65
N LYS A 73 -37.55 -27.07 158.84
CA LYS A 73 -37.31 -28.10 157.81
C LYS A 73 -38.41 -28.14 156.76
N ASP A 74 -39.67 -27.99 157.15
CA ASP A 74 -40.80 -27.94 156.20
C ASP A 74 -40.70 -26.71 155.29
N GLU A 75 -40.36 -25.53 155.85
CA GLU A 75 -40.03 -24.32 155.07
C GLU A 75 -38.88 -24.59 154.09
N ARG A 76 -37.83 -25.31 154.52
CA ARG A 76 -36.70 -25.64 153.65
C ARG A 76 -37.07 -26.64 152.56
N ILE A 77 -37.92 -27.62 152.83
CA ILE A 77 -38.45 -28.55 151.83
C ILE A 77 -39.22 -27.78 150.76
N HIS A 78 -40.15 -26.90 151.16
CA HIS A 78 -40.90 -26.06 150.22
C HIS A 78 -39.96 -25.18 149.36
N SER A 79 -38.88 -24.64 149.94
CA SER A 79 -37.89 -23.85 149.16
C SER A 79 -37.12 -24.69 148.14
N LEU A 80 -36.87 -25.97 148.43
CA LEU A 80 -36.16 -26.88 147.53
C LEU A 80 -37.09 -27.43 146.44
N GLU A 81 -38.36 -27.71 146.77
CA GLU A 81 -39.38 -28.11 145.80
C GLU A 81 -39.63 -26.99 144.78
N ALA A 82 -39.72 -25.73 145.24
CA ALA A 82 -39.80 -24.57 144.36
C ALA A 82 -38.58 -24.44 143.43
N ALA A 83 -37.36 -24.59 143.96
CA ALA A 83 -36.14 -24.54 143.17
C ALA A 83 -36.02 -25.71 142.17
N SER A 84 -36.54 -26.90 142.50
CA SER A 84 -36.59 -28.05 141.58
C SER A 84 -37.56 -27.80 140.43
N ALA A 85 -38.75 -27.27 140.73
CA ALA A 85 -39.73 -26.91 139.70
C ALA A 85 -39.21 -25.81 138.75
N GLU A 86 -38.50 -24.81 139.28
CA GLU A 86 -37.84 -23.77 138.47
C GLU A 86 -36.74 -24.35 137.56
N ALA A 87 -35.95 -25.30 138.08
CA ALA A 87 -34.93 -25.99 137.29
C ALA A 87 -35.54 -26.90 136.20
N GLU A 88 -36.66 -27.59 136.47
CA GLU A 88 -37.38 -28.41 135.48
C GLU A 88 -37.93 -27.56 134.33
N VAL A 89 -38.48 -26.38 134.62
CA VAL A 89 -38.94 -25.42 133.59
C VAL A 89 -37.76 -24.93 132.75
N LEU A 90 -36.65 -24.49 133.36
CA LEU A 90 -35.47 -24.03 132.63
C LEU A 90 -34.89 -25.12 131.72
N LEU A 91 -34.86 -26.37 132.19
CA LEU A 91 -34.34 -27.51 131.42
C LEU A 91 -35.28 -27.86 130.25
N SER A 92 -36.59 -27.73 130.43
CA SER A 92 -37.58 -27.82 129.35
C SER A 92 -37.36 -26.73 128.29
N ASP A 93 -37.19 -25.47 128.69
CA ASP A 93 -36.96 -24.36 127.77
C ASP A 93 -35.65 -24.51 126.98
N GLN A 94 -34.57 -24.93 127.64
CA GLN A 94 -33.29 -25.24 126.98
C GLN A 94 -33.42 -26.40 125.98
N ASN A 95 -34.21 -27.42 126.30
CA ASN A 95 -34.41 -28.57 125.42
C ASN A 95 -35.26 -28.19 124.18
N LEU A 96 -36.24 -27.29 124.33
CA LEU A 96 -36.98 -26.70 123.20
C LEU A 96 -36.05 -25.85 122.31
N GLN A 97 -35.15 -25.06 122.91
CA GLN A 97 -34.19 -24.25 122.16
C GLN A 97 -33.18 -25.12 121.38
N LEU A 98 -32.74 -26.25 121.93
CA LEU A 98 -31.89 -27.21 121.22
C LEU A 98 -32.61 -27.86 120.04
N GLN A 99 -33.88 -28.24 120.18
CA GLN A 99 -34.70 -28.76 119.07
C GLN A 99 -34.87 -27.73 117.94
N GLN A 100 -35.00 -26.45 118.27
CA GLN A 100 -35.01 -25.40 117.26
C GLN A 100 -33.68 -25.30 116.51
N TYR A 101 -32.54 -25.29 117.22
CA TYR A 101 -31.22 -25.27 116.56
C TYR A 101 -30.92 -26.52 115.73
N GLU A 102 -31.39 -27.69 116.14
CA GLU A 102 -31.28 -28.93 115.36
C GLU A 102 -32.13 -28.86 114.06
N THR A 103 -33.30 -28.22 114.13
CA THR A 103 -34.13 -27.91 112.95
C THR A 103 -33.44 -26.90 112.04
N ASP A 104 -32.95 -25.78 112.57
CA ASP A 104 -32.26 -24.73 111.81
C ASP A 104 -31.00 -25.26 111.11
N LEU A 105 -30.23 -26.14 111.76
CA LEU A 105 -29.07 -26.83 111.17
C LEU A 105 -29.49 -27.78 110.04
N THR A 106 -30.61 -28.48 110.19
CA THR A 106 -31.13 -29.38 109.16
C THR A 106 -31.56 -28.61 107.91
N ASP A 107 -32.30 -27.51 108.09
CA ASP A 107 -32.71 -26.64 106.99
C ASP A 107 -31.50 -25.99 106.29
N MET A 108 -30.50 -25.56 107.05
CA MET A 108 -29.27 -24.98 106.50
C MET A 108 -28.43 -26.02 105.75
N GLN A 109 -28.38 -27.28 106.22
CA GLN A 109 -27.73 -28.37 105.50
C GLN A 109 -28.46 -28.68 104.18
N ASN A 110 -29.80 -28.74 104.21
CA ASN A 110 -30.61 -28.93 103.00
C ASN A 110 -30.33 -27.82 101.96
N GLN A 111 -30.18 -26.57 102.41
CA GLN A 111 -29.84 -25.43 101.54
C GLN A 111 -28.41 -25.53 100.98
N VAL A 112 -27.44 -26.02 101.77
CA VAL A 112 -26.08 -26.31 101.29
C VAL A 112 -26.06 -27.42 100.25
N ASP A 113 -26.85 -28.49 100.46
CA ASP A 113 -26.97 -29.59 99.50
C ASP A 113 -27.62 -29.12 98.19
N GLU A 114 -28.64 -28.27 98.26
CA GLU A 114 -29.27 -27.67 97.07
C GLU A 114 -28.33 -26.73 96.31
N TYR A 115 -27.59 -25.84 97.00
CA TYR A 115 -26.57 -25.02 96.33
C TYR A 115 -25.42 -25.86 95.76
N THR A 116 -25.04 -26.96 96.41
CA THR A 116 -24.04 -27.90 95.88
C THR A 116 -24.54 -28.56 94.58
N ALA A 117 -25.82 -28.94 94.52
CA ALA A 117 -26.44 -29.45 93.30
C ALA A 117 -26.50 -28.40 92.18
N GLN A 118 -26.85 -27.14 92.50
CA GLN A 118 -26.87 -26.04 91.53
C GLN A 118 -25.47 -25.73 90.98
N ILE A 119 -24.43 -25.70 91.82
CA ILE A 119 -23.03 -25.54 91.39
C ILE A 119 -22.58 -26.70 90.49
N SER A 120 -22.98 -27.93 90.82
CA SER A 120 -22.69 -29.12 90.00
C SER A 120 -23.32 -29.03 88.61
N ASP A 121 -24.55 -28.54 88.49
CA ASP A 121 -25.20 -28.36 87.20
C ASP A 121 -24.59 -27.19 86.40
N LEU A 122 -24.34 -26.05 87.04
CA LEU A 122 -23.65 -24.91 86.42
C LEU A 122 -22.26 -25.29 85.88
N ASN A 123 -21.50 -26.11 86.60
CA ASN A 123 -20.21 -26.62 86.10
C ASN A 123 -20.36 -27.47 84.84
N LYS A 124 -21.38 -28.35 84.76
CA LYS A 124 -21.67 -29.11 83.53
C LYS A 124 -22.07 -28.21 82.37
N GLN A 125 -22.84 -27.15 82.64
CA GLN A 125 -23.18 -26.14 81.63
C GLN A 125 -21.92 -25.40 81.13
N ILE A 126 -21.00 -25.04 82.03
CA ILE A 126 -19.70 -24.43 81.68
C ILE A 126 -18.85 -25.38 80.84
N GLU A 127 -18.75 -26.66 81.20
CA GLU A 127 -18.02 -27.68 80.42
C GLU A 127 -18.59 -27.83 79.01
N SER A 128 -19.92 -27.90 78.88
CA SER A 128 -20.62 -27.97 77.59
C SER A 128 -20.38 -26.73 76.72
N LEU A 129 -20.50 -25.52 77.29
CA LEU A 129 -20.23 -24.26 76.60
C LEU A 129 -18.76 -24.13 76.19
N SER A 130 -17.82 -24.56 77.04
CA SER A 130 -16.39 -24.59 76.73
C SER A 130 -16.08 -25.54 75.57
N ALA A 131 -16.67 -26.74 75.55
CA ALA A 131 -16.53 -27.68 74.44
C ALA A 131 -17.09 -27.09 73.13
N SER A 132 -18.29 -26.52 73.15
CA SER A 132 -18.90 -25.88 71.98
C SER A 132 -18.09 -24.69 71.47
N THR A 133 -17.53 -23.86 72.36
CA THR A 133 -16.67 -22.73 72.00
C THR A 133 -15.40 -23.21 71.29
N LYS A 134 -14.81 -24.32 71.73
CA LYS A 134 -13.63 -24.93 71.11
C LYS A 134 -13.94 -25.53 69.73
N GLU A 135 -15.11 -26.13 69.56
CA GLU A 135 -15.60 -26.60 68.27
C GLU A 135 -15.81 -25.43 67.30
N GLN A 136 -16.50 -24.37 67.74
CA GLN A 136 -16.71 -23.15 66.96
C GLN A 136 -15.40 -22.47 66.55
N ALA A 137 -14.43 -22.35 67.46
CA ALA A 137 -13.10 -21.82 67.14
C ALA A 137 -12.39 -22.65 66.05
N SER A 138 -12.56 -23.98 66.10
CA SER A 138 -12.00 -24.91 65.10
C SER A 138 -12.69 -24.74 63.73
N THR A 139 -14.01 -24.55 63.72
CA THR A 139 -14.79 -24.22 62.50
C THR A 139 -14.37 -22.87 61.91
N ILE A 140 -14.19 -21.84 62.75
CA ILE A 140 -13.74 -20.51 62.32
C ILE A 140 -12.36 -20.58 61.68
N GLN A 141 -11.42 -21.35 62.25
CA GLN A 141 -10.11 -21.55 61.65
C GLN A 141 -10.22 -22.19 60.26
N SER A 142 -10.97 -23.30 60.13
CA SER A 142 -11.17 -23.98 58.84
C SER A 142 -11.79 -23.07 57.77
N LEU A 143 -12.78 -22.24 58.15
CA LEU A 143 -13.38 -21.25 57.24
C LEU A 143 -12.41 -20.12 56.88
N THR A 144 -11.51 -19.74 57.80
CA THR A 144 -10.45 -18.74 57.54
C THR A 144 -9.42 -19.29 56.56
N ASP A 145 -9.03 -20.56 56.70
CA ASP A 145 -8.08 -21.24 55.82
C ASP A 145 -8.67 -21.43 54.40
N ASP A 146 -9.95 -21.78 54.28
CA ASP A 146 -10.68 -21.86 53.00
C ASP A 146 -10.85 -20.48 52.33
N ALA A 147 -11.13 -19.42 53.10
CA ALA A 147 -11.17 -18.06 52.60
C ALA A 147 -9.80 -17.59 52.08
N GLY A 148 -8.71 -17.93 52.78
CA GLY A 148 -7.34 -17.65 52.34
C GLY A 148 -6.98 -18.35 51.04
N GLN A 149 -7.32 -19.63 50.89
CA GLN A 149 -7.13 -20.38 49.65
C GLN A 149 -7.92 -19.78 48.48
N LYS A 150 -9.17 -19.36 48.72
CA LYS A 150 -10.01 -18.70 47.71
C LYS A 150 -9.49 -17.33 47.30
N ALA A 151 -8.94 -16.55 48.24
CA ALA A 151 -8.27 -15.29 47.92
C ALA A 151 -7.07 -15.53 46.99
N SER A 152 -6.18 -16.48 47.32
CA SER A 152 -5.04 -16.81 46.45
C SER A 152 -5.45 -17.35 45.07
N LEU A 153 -6.59 -18.04 44.97
CA LEU A 153 -7.15 -18.46 43.67
C LEU A 153 -7.70 -17.27 42.87
N ILE A 154 -8.33 -16.29 43.52
CA ILE A 154 -8.79 -15.05 42.88
C ILE A 154 -7.59 -14.28 42.34
N ASP A 155 -6.56 -14.05 43.15
CA ASP A 155 -5.32 -13.37 42.73
C ASP A 155 -4.70 -14.03 41.48
N SER A 156 -4.70 -15.37 41.43
CA SER A 156 -4.19 -16.13 40.29
C SER A 156 -5.06 -16.01 39.03
N LEU A 157 -6.39 -15.95 39.18
CA LEU A 157 -7.32 -15.79 38.07
C LEU A 157 -7.30 -14.35 37.53
N GLU A 158 -7.16 -13.35 38.39
CA GLU A 158 -6.98 -11.95 37.99
C GLU A 158 -5.69 -11.76 37.17
N ALA A 159 -4.59 -12.43 37.57
CA ALA A 159 -3.35 -12.43 36.80
C ALA A 159 -3.50 -13.10 35.42
N GLU A 160 -4.21 -14.24 35.33
CA GLU A 160 -4.48 -14.91 34.05
C GLU A 160 -5.38 -14.04 33.15
N ILE A 161 -6.41 -13.39 33.71
CA ILE A 161 -7.27 -12.45 32.98
C ILE A 161 -6.44 -11.30 32.42
N ALA A 162 -5.56 -10.68 33.22
CA ALA A 162 -4.70 -9.59 32.75
C ALA A 162 -3.74 -10.03 31.62
N GLU A 163 -3.20 -11.25 31.67
CA GLU A 163 -2.39 -11.80 30.56
C GLU A 163 -3.25 -12.00 29.30
N LYS A 164 -4.49 -12.48 29.44
CA LYS A 164 -5.42 -12.67 28.32
C LYS A 164 -5.88 -11.34 27.71
N GLU A 165 -6.10 -10.31 28.52
CA GLU A 165 -6.38 -8.96 28.04
C GLU A 165 -5.22 -8.40 27.19
N GLN A 166 -3.97 -8.59 27.63
CA GLN A 166 -2.78 -8.21 26.83
C GLN A 166 -2.68 -9.01 25.52
N GLN A 167 -2.97 -10.32 25.54
CA GLN A 167 -3.03 -11.15 24.32
C GLN A 167 -4.14 -10.66 23.36
N ILE A 168 -5.30 -10.24 23.87
CA ILE A 168 -6.40 -9.69 23.07
C ILE A 168 -5.98 -8.35 22.43
N VAL A 169 -5.30 -7.47 23.15
CA VAL A 169 -4.78 -6.20 22.58
C VAL A 169 -3.79 -6.48 21.45
N SER A 170 -2.78 -7.33 21.68
CA SER A 170 -1.79 -7.69 20.65
C SER A 170 -2.41 -8.29 19.38
N LEU A 171 -3.37 -9.20 19.53
CA LEU A 171 -4.11 -9.78 18.39
C LEU A 171 -5.02 -8.77 17.70
N THR A 172 -5.54 -7.77 18.43
CA THR A 172 -6.35 -6.69 17.85
C THR A 172 -5.49 -5.78 16.98
N ASP A 173 -4.29 -5.43 17.43
CA ASP A 173 -3.33 -4.63 16.67
C ASP A 173 -2.84 -5.37 15.42
N GLU A 174 -2.53 -6.67 15.51
CA GLU A 174 -2.19 -7.51 14.35
C GLU A 174 -3.33 -7.56 13.31
N VAL A 175 -4.58 -7.66 13.76
CA VAL A 175 -5.76 -7.62 12.87
C VAL A 175 -5.93 -6.25 12.21
N ILE A 176 -5.60 -5.15 12.90
CA ILE A 176 -5.63 -3.80 12.33
C ILE A 176 -4.54 -3.65 11.24
N GLU A 177 -3.31 -4.10 11.51
CA GLU A 177 -2.20 -4.09 10.55
C GLU A 177 -2.55 -4.93 9.31
N LYS A 178 -3.03 -6.18 9.50
CA LYS A 178 -3.44 -7.06 8.40
C LYS A 178 -4.61 -6.51 7.59
N LYS A 179 -5.50 -5.72 8.21
CA LYS A 179 -6.57 -5.01 7.50
C LYS A 179 -6.03 -3.86 6.64
N ALA A 180 -4.99 -3.15 7.09
CA ALA A 180 -4.30 -2.14 6.29
C ALA A 180 -3.55 -2.77 5.09
N ASP A 181 -2.87 -3.90 5.29
CA ASP A 181 -2.24 -4.69 4.22
C ASP A 181 -3.27 -5.06 3.13
N ILE A 182 -4.43 -5.58 3.54
CA ILE A 182 -5.51 -5.98 2.62
C ILE A 182 -6.03 -4.78 1.83
N LEU A 183 -6.21 -3.61 2.44
CA LEU A 183 -6.63 -2.40 1.73
C LEU A 183 -5.58 -1.98 0.68
N SER A 184 -4.30 -1.97 1.03
CA SER A 184 -3.20 -1.64 0.11
C SER A 184 -3.14 -2.60 -1.09
N LEU A 185 -3.28 -3.91 -0.83
CA LEU A 185 -3.34 -4.95 -1.87
C LEU A 185 -4.59 -4.82 -2.75
N THR A 186 -5.71 -4.35 -2.20
CA THR A 186 -6.96 -4.12 -2.96
C THR A 186 -6.76 -2.97 -3.95
N SER A 187 -6.32 -1.78 -3.49
CA SER A 187 -6.02 -0.64 -4.39
C SER A 187 -4.97 -0.98 -5.46
N ALA A 188 -3.97 -1.80 -5.11
CA ALA A 188 -2.99 -2.29 -6.09
C ALA A 188 -3.61 -3.21 -7.15
N THR A 189 -4.60 -4.03 -6.78
CA THR A 189 -5.36 -4.90 -7.69
C THR A 189 -6.24 -4.06 -8.62
N ASP A 190 -6.99 -3.10 -8.07
CA ASP A 190 -7.86 -2.19 -8.84
C ASP A 190 -7.04 -1.36 -9.86
N SER A 191 -5.84 -0.93 -9.47
CA SER A 191 -4.87 -0.26 -10.36
C SER A 191 -4.38 -1.17 -11.50
N GLN A 192 -4.17 -2.46 -11.24
CA GLN A 192 -3.76 -3.42 -12.27
C GLN A 192 -4.92 -3.78 -13.22
N GLU A 193 -6.14 -3.94 -12.72
CA GLU A 193 -7.32 -4.22 -13.56
C GLU A 193 -7.65 -3.03 -14.48
N SER A 194 -7.43 -1.81 -13.98
CA SER A 194 -7.45 -0.59 -14.79
C SER A 194 -6.40 -0.59 -15.91
N LEU A 195 -5.15 -0.97 -15.59
CA LEU A 195 -4.06 -1.06 -16.58
C LEU A 195 -4.32 -2.15 -17.62
N ILE A 196 -4.90 -3.28 -17.23
CA ILE A 196 -5.30 -4.36 -18.14
C ILE A 196 -6.36 -3.86 -19.13
N SER A 197 -7.38 -3.16 -18.64
CA SER A 197 -8.41 -2.54 -19.49
C SER A 197 -7.82 -1.52 -20.46
N GLU A 198 -6.88 -0.70 -19.98
CA GLU A 198 -6.14 0.29 -20.76
C GLU A 198 -5.32 -0.33 -21.91
N LEU A 199 -4.67 -1.48 -21.66
CA LEU A 199 -3.90 -2.24 -22.64
C LEU A 199 -4.79 -3.00 -23.62
N GLN A 200 -5.95 -3.49 -23.16
CA GLN A 200 -6.93 -4.19 -24.01
C GLN A 200 -7.48 -3.23 -25.09
N ALA A 201 -7.85 -2.01 -24.71
CA ALA A 201 -8.30 -0.97 -25.64
C ALA A 201 -7.22 -0.57 -26.67
N GLU A 202 -5.94 -0.50 -26.26
CA GLU A 202 -4.84 -0.25 -27.20
C GLU A 202 -4.65 -1.42 -28.18
N LEU A 203 -4.78 -2.67 -27.71
CA LEU A 203 -4.71 -3.85 -28.56
C LEU A 203 -5.81 -3.85 -29.64
N ASP A 204 -7.04 -3.51 -29.26
CA ASP A 204 -8.18 -3.44 -30.17
C ASP A 204 -7.98 -2.33 -31.21
N GLN A 205 -7.54 -1.13 -30.80
CA GLN A 205 -7.17 -0.05 -31.72
C GLN A 205 -6.06 -0.48 -32.71
N LYS A 206 -5.08 -1.26 -32.25
CA LYS A 206 -4.02 -1.80 -33.12
C LYS A 206 -4.55 -2.87 -34.08
N ALA A 207 -5.51 -3.69 -33.67
CA ALA A 207 -6.17 -4.64 -34.55
C ALA A 207 -6.94 -3.93 -35.68
N GLU A 208 -7.70 -2.86 -35.37
CA GLU A 208 -8.36 -2.02 -36.37
C GLU A 208 -7.37 -1.37 -37.33
N GLN A 209 -6.25 -0.84 -36.82
CA GLN A 209 -5.18 -0.26 -37.63
C GLN A 209 -4.58 -1.30 -38.61
N ILE A 210 -4.41 -2.55 -38.18
CA ILE A 210 -3.93 -3.65 -39.04
C ILE A 210 -4.96 -4.00 -40.12
N VAL A 211 -6.26 -4.02 -39.80
CA VAL A 211 -7.33 -4.26 -40.79
C VAL A 211 -7.35 -3.17 -41.85
N SER A 212 -7.26 -1.90 -41.44
CA SER A 212 -7.19 -0.75 -42.37
C SER A 212 -5.98 -0.84 -43.32
N LEU A 213 -4.79 -1.10 -42.79
CA LEU A 213 -3.57 -1.28 -43.59
C LEU A 213 -3.65 -2.47 -44.55
N ASN A 214 -4.26 -3.59 -44.13
CA ASN A 214 -4.47 -4.74 -45.02
C ASN A 214 -5.42 -4.40 -46.18
N ASN A 215 -6.49 -3.64 -45.93
CA ASN A 215 -7.39 -3.19 -46.99
C ASN A 215 -6.66 -2.28 -48.00
N GLU A 216 -5.84 -1.33 -47.53
CA GLU A 216 -5.01 -0.49 -48.42
C GLU A 216 -4.04 -1.34 -49.26
N ILE A 217 -3.41 -2.37 -48.67
CA ILE A 217 -2.54 -3.31 -49.40
C ILE A 217 -3.31 -4.05 -50.50
N VAL A 218 -4.55 -4.47 -50.26
CA VAL A 218 -5.41 -5.11 -51.28
C VAL A 218 -5.74 -4.14 -52.42
N ASP A 219 -6.12 -2.90 -52.11
CA ASP A 219 -6.40 -1.88 -53.12
C ASP A 219 -5.14 -1.53 -53.94
N LYS A 220 -3.97 -1.45 -53.30
CA LYS A 220 -2.69 -1.25 -53.98
C LYS A 220 -2.31 -2.44 -54.86
N ALA A 221 -2.57 -3.67 -54.43
CA ALA A 221 -2.36 -4.86 -55.25
C ALA A 221 -3.25 -4.84 -56.51
N LYS A 222 -4.51 -4.41 -56.38
CA LYS A 222 -5.42 -4.22 -57.52
C LYS A 222 -4.92 -3.12 -58.47
N GLN A 223 -4.52 -1.96 -57.95
CA GLN A 223 -3.91 -0.88 -58.76
C GLN A 223 -2.66 -1.35 -59.52
N ILE A 224 -1.81 -2.17 -58.90
CA ILE A 224 -0.64 -2.79 -59.57
C ILE A 224 -1.10 -3.76 -60.67
N GLN A 225 -2.13 -4.57 -60.45
CA GLN A 225 -2.67 -5.48 -61.47
C GLN A 225 -3.22 -4.72 -62.68
N ASP A 226 -4.00 -3.66 -62.46
CA ASP A 226 -4.59 -2.83 -63.53
C ASP A 226 -3.50 -2.11 -64.35
N LEU A 227 -2.46 -1.59 -63.68
CA LEU A 227 -1.27 -1.03 -64.35
C LEU A 227 -0.52 -2.09 -65.17
N ASN A 228 -0.35 -3.30 -64.64
CA ASN A 228 0.36 -4.38 -65.33
C ASN A 228 -0.40 -4.87 -66.58
N ASN A 229 -1.73 -4.94 -66.51
CA ASN A 229 -2.60 -5.18 -67.66
C ASN A 229 -2.42 -4.08 -68.72
N THR A 230 -2.47 -2.81 -68.31
CA THR A 230 -2.26 -1.65 -69.19
C THR A 230 -0.90 -1.70 -69.89
N VAL A 231 0.18 -2.04 -69.16
CA VAL A 231 1.52 -2.21 -69.74
C VAL A 231 1.56 -3.34 -70.76
N SER A 232 0.89 -4.47 -70.49
CA SER A 232 0.77 -5.59 -71.42
C SER A 232 0.06 -5.20 -72.73
N GLU A 233 -1.06 -4.46 -72.64
CA GLU A 233 -1.79 -3.93 -73.80
C GLU A 233 -0.95 -2.92 -74.61
N LYS A 234 -0.14 -2.09 -73.94
CA LYS A 234 0.79 -1.18 -74.65
C LYS A 234 1.94 -1.94 -75.30
N ALA A 235 2.43 -3.03 -74.70
CA ALA A 235 3.47 -3.85 -75.29
C ALA A 235 2.99 -4.54 -76.58
N THR A 236 1.81 -5.16 -76.57
CA THR A 236 1.23 -5.77 -77.80
C THR A 236 0.88 -4.73 -78.87
N GLY A 237 0.43 -3.53 -78.45
CA GLY A 237 0.28 -2.39 -79.36
C GLY A 237 1.59 -1.95 -80.02
N ILE A 238 2.71 -1.96 -79.28
CA ILE A 238 4.04 -1.66 -79.82
C ILE A 238 4.49 -2.77 -80.79
N GLU A 239 4.29 -4.05 -80.47
CA GLU A 239 4.60 -5.17 -81.38
C GLU A 239 3.83 -5.08 -82.70
N SER A 240 2.56 -4.67 -82.65
CA SER A 240 1.75 -4.43 -83.85
C SER A 240 2.27 -3.25 -84.68
N LEU A 241 2.67 -2.15 -84.04
CA LEU A 241 3.28 -1.00 -84.73
C LEU A 241 4.66 -1.33 -85.33
N ILE A 242 5.47 -2.17 -84.67
CA ILE A 242 6.74 -2.67 -85.22
C ILE A 242 6.47 -3.49 -86.48
N SER A 243 5.53 -4.44 -86.42
CA SER A 243 5.16 -5.29 -87.55
C SER A 243 4.67 -4.46 -88.76
N ALA A 244 3.84 -3.44 -88.51
CA ALA A 244 3.40 -2.51 -89.54
C ALA A 244 4.56 -1.65 -90.10
N GLY A 245 5.53 -1.28 -89.26
CA GLY A 245 6.75 -0.59 -89.69
C GLY A 245 7.63 -1.47 -90.60
N GLU A 246 7.78 -2.75 -90.28
CA GLU A 246 8.49 -3.73 -91.11
C GLU A 246 7.79 -3.96 -92.46
N GLU A 247 6.45 -4.07 -92.48
CA GLU A 247 5.67 -4.15 -93.72
C GLU A 247 5.87 -2.90 -94.60
N LYS A 248 5.83 -1.70 -94.01
CA LYS A 248 6.06 -0.45 -94.74
C LYS A 248 7.50 -0.33 -95.24
N ALA A 249 8.48 -0.80 -94.48
CA ALA A 249 9.87 -0.86 -94.94
C ALA A 249 10.04 -1.84 -96.13
N ALA A 250 9.35 -2.99 -96.11
CA ALA A 250 9.35 -3.91 -97.24
C ALA A 250 8.71 -3.29 -98.50
N GLN A 251 7.57 -2.59 -98.36
CA GLN A 251 6.92 -1.87 -99.45
C GLN A 251 7.79 -0.73 -100.02
N ILE A 252 8.56 -0.04 -99.18
CA ILE A 252 9.54 0.97 -99.62
C ILE A 252 10.64 0.31 -100.46
N ASN A 253 11.24 -0.79 -100.00
CA ASN A 253 12.29 -1.51 -100.75
C ASN A 253 11.79 -2.04 -102.10
N GLU A 254 10.54 -2.49 -102.18
CA GLU A 254 9.89 -2.92 -103.42
C GLU A 254 9.70 -1.75 -104.39
N LEU A 255 9.20 -0.60 -103.89
CA LEU A 255 9.04 0.62 -104.68
C LEU A 255 10.38 1.18 -105.15
N GLU A 256 11.43 1.16 -104.32
CA GLU A 256 12.79 1.56 -104.71
C GLU A 256 13.35 0.66 -105.82
N SER A 257 13.11 -0.66 -105.73
CA SER A 257 13.52 -1.63 -106.75
C SER A 257 12.78 -1.40 -108.08
N ALA A 258 11.46 -1.18 -108.02
CA ALA A 258 10.64 -0.88 -109.19
C ALA A 258 11.02 0.47 -109.84
N LEU A 259 11.34 1.49 -109.03
CA LEU A 259 11.78 2.79 -109.52
C LEU A 259 13.16 2.68 -110.19
N LYS A 260 14.07 1.86 -109.64
CA LYS A 260 15.36 1.56 -110.27
C LYS A 260 15.19 0.84 -111.62
N GLU A 261 14.26 -0.12 -111.73
CA GLU A 261 13.94 -0.76 -113.02
C GLU A 261 13.40 0.27 -114.03
N LYS A 262 12.60 1.25 -113.58
CA LYS A 262 12.10 2.33 -114.45
C LYS A 262 13.19 3.29 -114.90
N ASP A 263 14.16 3.62 -114.05
CA ASP A 263 15.34 4.40 -114.44
C ASP A 263 16.18 3.64 -115.49
N ASP A 264 16.40 2.33 -115.31
CA ASP A 264 17.13 1.50 -116.28
C ASP A 264 16.38 1.39 -117.63
N GLN A 265 15.04 1.31 -117.60
CA GLN A 265 14.20 1.37 -118.81
C GLN A 265 14.26 2.75 -119.49
N ILE A 266 14.28 3.83 -118.73
CA ILE A 266 14.42 5.19 -119.25
C ILE A 266 15.79 5.39 -119.92
N ASP A 267 16.87 4.87 -119.32
CA ASP A 267 18.22 4.98 -119.90
C ASP A 267 18.38 4.10 -121.15
N ALA A 268 17.75 2.92 -121.21
CA ALA A 268 17.64 2.14 -122.43
C ALA A 268 16.90 2.90 -123.55
N LEU A 269 15.75 3.50 -123.24
CA LEU A 269 14.98 4.31 -124.20
C LEU A 269 15.76 5.54 -124.69
N LYS A 270 16.53 6.22 -123.83
CA LYS A 270 17.43 7.31 -124.25
C LYS A 270 18.49 6.82 -125.23
N ALA A 271 19.06 5.62 -125.02
CA ALA A 271 20.04 5.03 -125.93
C ALA A 271 19.42 4.71 -127.30
N ASP A 272 18.21 4.11 -127.32
CA ASP A 272 17.46 3.86 -128.56
C ASP A 272 17.08 5.15 -129.29
N MET A 273 16.69 6.20 -128.56
CA MET A 273 16.44 7.53 -129.14
C MET A 273 17.71 8.11 -129.78
N ALA A 274 18.86 8.02 -129.12
CA ALA A 274 20.14 8.49 -129.66
C ALA A 274 20.57 7.71 -130.91
N LEU A 275 20.35 6.39 -130.95
CA LEU A 275 20.57 5.56 -132.15
C LEU A 275 19.63 5.95 -133.30
N ASN A 276 18.36 6.22 -133.01
CA ASN A 276 17.40 6.69 -134.01
C ASN A 276 17.75 8.10 -134.51
N GLU A 277 18.26 8.99 -133.67
CA GLU A 277 18.72 10.32 -134.08
C GLU A 277 19.94 10.23 -135.02
N GLN A 278 20.91 9.34 -134.72
CA GLN A 278 22.00 9.02 -135.66
C GLN A 278 21.49 8.44 -136.99
N ARG A 279 20.46 7.58 -136.94
CA ARG A 279 19.82 7.03 -138.15
C ARG A 279 19.10 8.11 -138.97
N ILE A 280 18.44 9.07 -138.32
CA ILE A 280 17.80 10.22 -138.99
C ILE A 280 18.87 11.08 -139.66
N ILE A 281 19.97 11.41 -138.98
CA ILE A 281 21.11 12.15 -139.58
C ILE A 281 21.67 11.41 -140.81
N SER A 282 21.82 10.09 -140.74
CA SER A 282 22.28 9.28 -141.87
C SER A 282 21.30 9.31 -143.06
N LEU A 283 20.00 9.26 -142.79
CA LEU A 283 18.94 9.35 -143.81
C LEU A 283 18.85 10.76 -144.43
N ASP A 284 19.03 11.82 -143.64
CA ASP A 284 19.01 13.22 -144.10
C ASP A 284 20.22 13.54 -145.01
N ASN A 285 21.39 13.02 -144.67
CA ASN A 285 22.58 13.04 -145.54
C ASN A 285 22.31 12.30 -146.86
N ALA A 286 21.76 11.08 -146.80
CA ALA A 286 21.44 10.30 -148.00
C ALA A 286 20.37 10.97 -148.89
N LEU A 287 19.37 11.63 -148.30
CA LEU A 287 18.39 12.45 -149.03
C LEU A 287 19.03 13.69 -149.66
N THR A 288 19.98 14.33 -148.98
CA THR A 288 20.75 15.46 -149.50
C THR A 288 21.60 15.05 -150.70
N ASP A 289 22.30 13.91 -150.62
CA ASP A 289 23.05 13.32 -151.73
C ASP A 289 22.14 12.96 -152.90
N GLN A 290 20.99 12.32 -152.64
CA GLN A 290 20.02 11.97 -153.68
C GLN A 290 19.44 13.22 -154.37
N LYS A 291 19.18 14.29 -153.61
CA LYS A 291 18.72 15.58 -154.14
C LYS A 291 19.78 16.22 -155.04
N ALA A 292 21.05 16.23 -154.64
CA ALA A 292 22.15 16.72 -155.48
C ALA A 292 22.30 15.89 -156.77
N GLY A 293 22.07 14.56 -156.70
CA GLY A 293 21.95 13.70 -157.87
C GLY A 293 20.81 14.10 -158.80
N PHE A 294 19.62 14.41 -158.26
CA PHE A 294 18.48 14.88 -159.05
C PHE A 294 18.74 16.25 -159.70
N GLU A 295 19.36 17.19 -158.96
CA GLU A 295 19.78 18.50 -159.51
C GLU A 295 20.78 18.34 -160.67
N THR A 296 21.70 17.37 -160.56
CA THR A 296 22.64 17.01 -161.64
C THR A 296 21.90 16.48 -162.87
N ILE A 297 20.99 15.51 -162.70
CA ILE A 297 20.18 14.94 -163.80
C ILE A 297 19.29 16.03 -164.43
N SER A 298 18.76 16.96 -163.64
CA SER A 298 17.98 18.09 -164.16
C SER A 298 18.82 19.02 -165.04
N ALA A 299 20.06 19.33 -164.63
CA ALA A 299 20.99 20.14 -165.43
C ALA A 299 21.44 19.40 -166.72
N GLU A 300 21.64 18.08 -166.66
CA GLU A 300 21.87 17.26 -167.86
C GLU A 300 20.68 17.29 -168.82
N ASN A 301 19.44 17.19 -168.30
CA ASN A 301 18.22 17.31 -169.10
C ASN A 301 18.07 18.69 -169.73
N GLU A 302 18.34 19.79 -169.02
CA GLU A 302 18.38 21.14 -169.60
C GLU A 302 19.42 21.23 -170.74
N GLY A 303 20.60 20.64 -170.54
CA GLY A 303 21.63 20.53 -171.58
C GLY A 303 21.17 19.72 -172.80
N LEU A 304 20.43 18.62 -172.59
CA LEU A 304 19.82 17.82 -173.65
C LEU A 304 18.73 18.60 -174.40
N TYR A 305 17.85 19.33 -173.71
CA TYR A 305 16.86 20.21 -174.35
C TYR A 305 17.52 21.29 -175.21
N ALA A 306 18.59 21.94 -174.71
CA ALA A 306 19.37 22.90 -175.49
C ALA A 306 20.03 22.24 -176.72
N ARG A 307 20.51 20.99 -176.58
CA ARG A 307 21.08 20.22 -177.69
C ARG A 307 20.04 19.83 -178.74
N ILE A 308 18.84 19.43 -178.32
CA ILE A 308 17.71 19.13 -179.21
C ILE A 308 17.31 20.39 -179.98
N SER A 309 17.16 21.54 -179.30
CA SER A 309 16.80 22.80 -179.97
C SER A 309 17.84 23.26 -181.00
N LEU A 310 19.13 23.04 -180.73
CA LEU A 310 20.20 23.25 -181.72
C LEU A 310 20.09 22.29 -182.92
N LEU A 311 19.77 21.01 -182.68
CA LEU A 311 19.58 20.03 -183.74
C LEU A 311 18.33 20.33 -184.58
N GLU A 312 17.24 20.79 -183.97
CA GLU A 312 16.03 21.24 -184.68
C GLU A 312 16.33 22.44 -185.59
N ALA A 313 17.14 23.40 -185.13
CA ALA A 313 17.60 24.52 -185.95
C ALA A 313 18.51 24.06 -187.12
N GLU A 314 19.42 23.10 -186.91
CA GLU A 314 20.23 22.49 -187.98
C GLU A 314 19.35 21.71 -188.97
N LEU A 315 18.29 21.04 -188.49
CA LEU A 315 17.34 20.30 -189.32
C LEU A 315 16.49 21.26 -190.17
N GLU A 316 16.09 22.41 -189.61
CA GLU A 316 15.41 23.47 -190.36
C GLU A 316 16.32 24.12 -191.41
N GLU A 317 17.60 24.38 -191.09
CA GLU A 317 18.59 24.81 -192.10
C GLU A 317 18.68 23.77 -193.24
N LYS A 318 18.75 22.47 -192.91
CA LYS A 318 18.75 21.42 -193.94
C LYS A 318 17.43 21.30 -194.71
N ASN A 319 16.28 21.57 -194.10
CA ASN A 319 14.99 21.65 -194.81
C ASN A 319 14.97 22.83 -195.79
N THR A 320 15.51 23.99 -195.42
CA THR A 320 15.63 25.13 -196.35
C THR A 320 16.61 24.82 -197.50
N LEU A 321 17.71 24.09 -197.22
CA LEU A 321 18.63 23.61 -198.24
C LEU A 321 17.96 22.59 -199.17
N ILE A 322 17.19 21.63 -198.64
CA ILE A 322 16.39 20.67 -199.43
C ILE A 322 15.37 21.40 -200.30
N SER A 323 14.71 22.44 -199.77
CA SER A 323 13.78 23.27 -200.54
C SER A 323 14.48 23.98 -201.70
N SER A 324 15.67 24.55 -201.47
CA SER A 324 16.46 25.16 -202.54
C SER A 324 16.96 24.15 -203.59
N LEU A 325 17.31 22.93 -203.15
CA LEU A 325 17.66 21.82 -204.04
C LEU A 325 16.45 21.36 -204.87
N ASN A 326 15.26 21.30 -204.28
CA ASN A 326 14.02 21.00 -205.01
C ASN A 326 13.71 22.06 -206.07
N THR A 327 13.95 23.35 -205.81
CA THR A 327 13.82 24.40 -206.84
C THR A 327 14.84 24.20 -207.98
N VAL A 328 16.09 23.80 -207.68
CA VAL A 328 17.09 23.46 -208.71
C VAL A 328 16.70 22.19 -209.48
N VAL A 329 16.04 21.22 -208.83
CA VAL A 329 15.47 20.04 -209.48
C VAL A 329 14.32 20.44 -210.41
N GLU A 330 13.38 21.30 -209.99
CA GLU A 330 12.30 21.81 -210.84
C GLU A 330 12.84 22.57 -212.08
N GLU A 331 13.90 23.37 -211.93
CA GLU A 331 14.59 24.01 -213.07
C GLU A 331 15.22 22.99 -214.03
N LYS A 332 15.67 21.83 -213.52
CA LYS A 332 16.20 20.72 -214.34
C LYS A 332 15.09 19.89 -214.99
N GLU A 333 13.98 19.68 -214.30
CA GLU A 333 12.78 19.02 -214.81
C GLU A 333 12.22 19.76 -216.03
N GLN A 334 12.13 21.11 -215.99
CA GLN A 334 11.68 21.90 -217.13
C GLN A 334 12.67 21.89 -218.32
N GLN A 335 13.98 21.75 -218.08
CA GLN A 335 14.97 21.53 -219.16
C GLN A 335 14.79 20.16 -219.83
N ILE A 336 14.40 19.13 -219.08
CA ILE A 336 14.09 17.79 -219.61
C ILE A 336 12.80 17.81 -220.43
N GLN A 337 11.78 18.56 -219.99
CA GLN A 337 10.48 18.67 -220.66
C GLN A 337 10.58 19.20 -222.11
N THR A 338 11.54 20.09 -222.38
CA THR A 338 11.77 20.65 -223.74
C THR A 338 12.54 19.72 -224.69
N LEU A 339 13.18 18.66 -224.17
CA LEU A 339 13.85 17.62 -224.97
C LEU A 339 12.96 16.40 -225.23
N ALA A 340 11.90 16.19 -224.45
CA ALA A 340 10.99 15.05 -224.56
C ALA A 340 10.04 15.12 -225.77
N GLU A 341 9.71 16.31 -226.29
CA GLU A 341 8.79 16.47 -227.43
C GLU A 341 9.33 15.99 -228.80
N LYS A 342 10.59 15.51 -228.87
CA LYS A 342 11.20 15.00 -230.11
C LYS A 342 11.36 13.46 -230.16
N ALA A 343 10.80 12.73 -229.19
CA ALA A 343 10.96 11.28 -229.08
C ALA A 343 9.64 10.55 -228.77
N SER A 344 8.61 10.82 -229.58
CA SER A 344 7.38 10.01 -229.63
C SER A 344 7.55 8.82 -230.58
N GLU A 345 8.13 7.71 -230.14
CA GLU A 345 7.84 6.37 -230.70
C GLU A 345 8.38 5.20 -229.84
N SER A 346 7.46 4.30 -229.44
CA SER A 346 7.64 2.92 -228.96
C SER A 346 7.99 2.59 -227.48
N THR A 347 6.95 2.14 -226.74
CA THR A 347 6.79 0.78 -226.14
C THR A 347 7.96 0.19 -225.31
N SER A 348 7.82 -0.30 -224.05
CA SER A 348 6.67 -0.44 -223.13
C SER A 348 7.14 -0.75 -221.70
N ASP A 349 6.27 -0.45 -220.72
CA ASP A 349 6.05 -1.13 -219.43
C ASP A 349 7.21 -1.25 -218.38
N ASN A 350 7.14 -0.71 -217.15
CA ASN A 350 6.07 -0.74 -216.12
C ASN A 350 5.91 -2.20 -215.58
N VAL A 351 5.94 -2.55 -214.28
CA VAL A 351 5.20 -2.02 -213.12
C VAL A 351 5.91 -2.40 -211.78
N LEU A 352 5.84 -1.44 -210.85
CA LEU A 352 5.83 -1.42 -209.37
C LEU A 352 5.49 -2.69 -208.53
N LEU A 353 5.80 -2.61 -207.21
CA LEU A 353 5.01 -3.02 -206.00
C LEU A 353 5.94 -3.04 -204.74
N SER A 354 5.73 -2.23 -203.68
CA SER A 354 4.83 -2.33 -202.48
C SER A 354 5.53 -2.95 -201.24
N SER A 355 5.07 -2.94 -199.97
CA SER A 355 3.80 -2.65 -199.25
C SER A 355 4.09 -2.41 -197.74
N ASP A 356 3.53 -1.45 -196.98
CA ASP A 356 2.19 -1.32 -196.31
C ASP A 356 1.95 -2.08 -194.96
N ASN A 357 1.58 -1.30 -193.89
CA ASN A 357 0.54 -1.51 -192.84
C ASN A 357 0.57 -2.71 -191.83
N PRO A 358 -0.33 -2.83 -190.78
CA PRO A 358 -1.14 -1.82 -190.00
C PRO A 358 -1.38 -2.11 -188.46
N ASP A 359 -2.03 -1.14 -187.77
CA ASP A 359 -3.10 -1.22 -186.73
C ASP A 359 -2.98 -1.79 -185.28
N GLN A 360 -3.99 -1.42 -184.44
CA GLN A 360 -4.05 -1.50 -182.96
C GLN A 360 -5.19 -2.38 -182.37
N GLN A 361 -5.00 -2.73 -181.08
CA GLN A 361 -5.99 -2.90 -179.99
C GLN A 361 -6.54 -4.29 -179.59
N SER A 362 -6.02 -4.81 -178.47
CA SER A 362 -6.73 -5.60 -177.42
C SER A 362 -5.92 -5.60 -176.11
N ALA A 363 -6.50 -6.02 -174.98
CA ALA A 363 -6.19 -5.47 -173.65
C ALA A 363 -5.41 -6.37 -172.65
N VAL A 364 -4.63 -5.70 -171.79
CA VAL A 364 -4.30 -5.97 -170.35
C VAL A 364 -3.86 -7.38 -169.90
N LEU A 365 -2.62 -7.46 -169.38
CA LEU A 365 -2.29 -7.89 -168.00
C LEU A 365 -0.81 -7.54 -167.66
N LEU A 366 -0.51 -7.28 -166.38
CA LEU A 366 0.75 -6.66 -165.90
C LEU A 366 1.55 -7.56 -164.93
N HIS A 367 2.88 -7.38 -164.97
CA HIS A 367 3.93 -7.70 -163.98
C HIS A 367 3.97 -9.08 -163.29
N GLU A 368 5.01 -9.85 -163.63
CA GLU A 368 5.64 -10.87 -162.78
C GLU A 368 7.18 -10.76 -162.83
N GLU A 369 7.78 -9.91 -161.98
CA GLU A 369 9.21 -9.97 -161.62
C GLU A 369 9.45 -9.34 -160.23
N ASP A 370 8.85 -9.93 -159.19
CA ASP A 370 8.96 -9.44 -157.80
C ASP A 370 8.90 -10.57 -156.73
N SER A 371 8.91 -11.83 -157.16
CA SER A 371 8.57 -12.99 -156.31
C SER A 371 9.73 -13.59 -155.50
N GLY A 372 10.93 -12.97 -155.56
CA GLY A 372 12.10 -13.36 -154.76
C GLY A 372 12.10 -12.69 -153.38
N ASP A 373 12.10 -11.35 -153.34
CA ASP A 373 12.10 -10.58 -152.09
C ASP A 373 10.77 -10.69 -151.35
N HIS A 374 9.63 -10.78 -152.07
CA HIS A 374 8.32 -10.90 -151.42
C HIS A 374 8.20 -12.11 -150.49
N ASN A 375 8.82 -13.26 -150.79
CA ASN A 375 8.77 -14.43 -149.89
C ASN A 375 9.68 -14.28 -148.66
N ALA A 376 10.82 -13.60 -148.78
CA ALA A 376 11.67 -13.26 -147.63
C ALA A 376 11.03 -12.20 -146.75
N LEU A 377 10.38 -11.19 -147.36
CA LEU A 377 9.59 -10.17 -146.69
C LEU A 377 8.38 -10.78 -145.97
N ILE A 378 7.65 -11.71 -146.59
CA ILE A 378 6.55 -12.44 -145.94
C ILE A 378 7.03 -13.28 -144.75
N ALA A 379 8.21 -13.93 -144.85
CA ALA A 379 8.78 -14.67 -143.72
C ALA A 379 9.17 -13.74 -142.56
N SER A 380 9.83 -12.61 -142.86
CA SER A 380 10.17 -11.56 -141.89
C SER A 380 8.92 -10.99 -141.22
N LEU A 381 7.92 -10.58 -142.03
CA LEU A 381 6.66 -10.02 -141.56
C LEU A 381 5.86 -11.03 -140.74
N ASN A 382 5.88 -12.33 -141.06
CA ASN A 382 5.20 -13.34 -140.23
C ASN A 382 5.89 -13.56 -138.87
N THR A 383 7.23 -13.45 -138.80
CA THR A 383 7.95 -13.46 -137.51
C THR A 383 7.65 -12.18 -136.71
N GLU A 384 7.68 -11.02 -137.36
CA GLU A 384 7.33 -9.74 -136.74
C GLU A 384 5.86 -9.71 -136.29
N ILE A 385 4.93 -10.27 -137.07
CA ILE A 385 3.51 -10.45 -136.69
C ILE A 385 3.39 -11.36 -135.47
N ALA A 386 4.11 -12.48 -135.40
CA ALA A 386 4.06 -13.37 -134.23
C ALA A 386 4.64 -12.71 -132.96
N GLU A 387 5.70 -11.89 -133.09
CA GLU A 387 6.22 -11.06 -132.00
C GLU A 387 5.24 -9.94 -131.62
N LYS A 388 4.56 -9.33 -132.60
CA LYS A 388 3.51 -8.34 -132.36
C LYS A 388 2.27 -8.97 -131.71
N GLU A 389 1.90 -10.21 -132.03
CA GLU A 389 0.83 -10.96 -131.36
C GLU A 389 1.19 -11.32 -129.91
N GLN A 390 2.47 -11.63 -129.62
CA GLN A 390 2.98 -11.78 -128.26
C GLN A 390 2.95 -10.43 -127.50
N GLN A 391 3.38 -9.33 -128.13
CA GLN A 391 3.28 -7.98 -127.56
C GLN A 391 1.83 -7.56 -127.34
N ILE A 392 0.91 -7.87 -128.26
CA ILE A 392 -0.52 -7.61 -128.13
C ILE A 392 -1.07 -8.41 -126.95
N LYS A 393 -0.77 -9.70 -126.79
CA LYS A 393 -1.19 -10.48 -125.60
C LYS A 393 -0.65 -9.93 -124.29
N ALA A 394 0.61 -9.48 -124.26
CA ALA A 394 1.18 -8.84 -123.09
C ALA A 394 0.47 -7.50 -122.77
N LEU A 395 0.17 -6.71 -123.80
CA LEU A 395 -0.61 -5.47 -123.67
C LEU A 395 -2.06 -5.72 -123.27
N GLU A 396 -2.72 -6.77 -123.77
CA GLU A 396 -4.06 -7.20 -123.37
C GLU A 396 -4.10 -7.64 -121.88
N ALA A 397 -3.06 -8.32 -121.41
CA ALA A 397 -2.92 -8.66 -119.99
C ALA A 397 -2.73 -7.40 -119.13
N VAL A 398 -1.87 -6.47 -119.54
CA VAL A 398 -1.69 -5.17 -118.87
C VAL A 398 -2.97 -4.34 -118.92
N ILE A 399 -3.72 -4.35 -120.03
CA ILE A 399 -5.03 -3.69 -120.13
C ILE A 399 -6.01 -4.33 -119.15
N THR A 400 -6.06 -5.66 -119.05
CA THR A 400 -6.94 -6.37 -118.09
C THR A 400 -6.59 -6.04 -116.62
N GLU A 401 -5.30 -5.91 -116.30
CA GLU A 401 -4.82 -5.46 -114.99
C GLU A 401 -5.17 -3.98 -114.74
N LYS A 402 -4.99 -3.11 -115.74
CA LYS A 402 -5.36 -1.69 -115.66
C LYS A 402 -6.87 -1.50 -115.57
N ASP A 403 -7.68 -2.29 -116.26
CA ASP A 403 -9.14 -2.28 -116.15
C ASP A 403 -9.58 -2.74 -114.76
N SER A 404 -8.91 -3.74 -114.18
CA SER A 404 -9.15 -4.16 -112.79
C SER A 404 -8.82 -3.04 -111.79
N LEU A 405 -7.71 -2.33 -112.01
CA LEU A 405 -7.32 -1.18 -111.19
C LEU A 405 -8.24 0.05 -111.41
N ILE A 406 -8.69 0.29 -112.64
CA ILE A 406 -9.67 1.33 -112.98
C ILE A 406 -11.00 1.03 -112.30
N ASN A 407 -11.47 -0.22 -112.30
CA ASN A 407 -12.67 -0.61 -111.58
C ASN A 407 -12.53 -0.44 -110.06
N SER A 408 -11.35 -0.75 -109.49
CA SER A 408 -11.05 -0.47 -108.08
C SER A 408 -11.10 1.03 -107.78
N PHE A 409 -10.47 1.87 -108.60
CA PHE A 409 -10.52 3.32 -108.44
C PHE A 409 -11.90 3.92 -108.73
N SER A 410 -12.72 3.29 -109.59
CA SER A 410 -14.11 3.67 -109.81
C SER A 410 -14.96 3.38 -108.56
N SER A 411 -14.77 2.22 -107.93
CA SER A 411 -15.43 1.88 -106.65
C SER A 411 -14.99 2.82 -105.52
N ASP A 412 -13.70 3.10 -105.39
CA ASP A 412 -13.17 4.07 -104.41
C ASP A 412 -13.72 5.48 -104.66
N ASN A 413 -13.94 5.86 -105.92
CA ASN A 413 -14.55 7.14 -106.26
C ASN A 413 -16.06 7.15 -105.99
N GLU A 414 -16.81 6.06 -106.24
CA GLU A 414 -18.23 5.97 -105.87
C GLU A 414 -18.44 6.05 -104.34
N ASP A 415 -17.57 5.43 -103.56
CA ASP A 415 -17.55 5.55 -102.09
C ASP A 415 -17.19 6.99 -101.64
N ARG A 416 -16.23 7.64 -102.33
CA ARG A 416 -15.88 9.04 -102.08
C ARG A 416 -16.99 9.99 -102.45
N ASP A 417 -17.66 9.81 -103.59
CA ASP A 417 -18.77 10.63 -104.05
C ASP A 417 -19.98 10.46 -103.12
N SER A 418 -20.26 9.23 -102.67
CA SER A 418 -21.27 8.97 -101.63
C SER A 418 -20.96 9.68 -100.32
N ARG A 419 -19.68 9.72 -99.92
CA ARG A 419 -19.21 10.43 -98.72
C ARG A 419 -19.19 11.95 -98.91
N ILE A 420 -18.90 12.46 -100.11
CA ILE A 420 -19.01 13.88 -100.47
C ILE A 420 -20.47 14.31 -100.43
N ALA A 421 -21.40 13.57 -101.07
CA ALA A 421 -22.83 13.87 -101.03
C ALA A 421 -23.39 13.86 -99.60
N SER A 422 -22.92 12.95 -98.74
CA SER A 422 -23.26 12.93 -97.31
C SER A 422 -22.74 14.17 -96.57
N LEU A 423 -21.50 14.60 -96.84
CA LEU A 423 -20.91 15.81 -96.28
C LEU A 423 -21.59 17.08 -96.80
N GLU A 424 -21.91 17.16 -98.09
CA GLU A 424 -22.67 18.26 -98.70
C GLU A 424 -24.07 18.37 -98.10
N THR A 425 -24.76 17.24 -97.89
CA THR A 425 -26.06 17.21 -97.20
C THR A 425 -25.94 17.72 -95.76
N SER A 426 -24.87 17.34 -95.04
CA SER A 426 -24.59 17.81 -93.69
C SER A 426 -24.26 19.31 -93.66
N ILE A 427 -23.46 19.79 -94.62
CA ILE A 427 -23.11 21.21 -94.80
C ILE A 427 -24.38 22.02 -95.11
N LEU A 428 -25.23 21.59 -96.05
CA LEU A 428 -26.51 22.24 -96.34
C LEU A 428 -27.44 22.28 -95.11
N GLY A 429 -27.48 21.21 -94.31
CA GLY A 429 -28.18 21.18 -93.04
C GLY A 429 -27.63 22.19 -92.02
N LYS A 430 -26.30 22.37 -91.99
CA LYS A 430 -25.63 23.37 -91.14
C LYS A 430 -25.82 24.80 -91.66
N GLU A 431 -25.77 25.02 -92.96
CA GLU A 431 -26.03 26.30 -93.60
C GLU A 431 -27.48 26.75 -93.34
N SER A 432 -28.44 25.81 -93.40
CA SER A 432 -29.84 26.05 -93.03
C SER A 432 -30.03 26.34 -91.53
N GLN A 433 -29.29 25.65 -90.64
CA GLN A 433 -29.25 26.03 -89.22
C GLN A 433 -28.67 27.43 -89.01
N ILE A 434 -27.61 27.79 -89.73
CA ILE A 434 -26.98 29.13 -89.66
C ILE A 434 -27.95 30.21 -90.16
N GLN A 435 -28.68 29.97 -91.27
CA GLN A 435 -29.71 30.91 -91.75
C GLN A 435 -30.86 31.06 -90.74
N THR A 436 -31.37 29.95 -90.18
CA THR A 436 -32.42 30.00 -89.14
C THR A 436 -31.95 30.78 -87.90
N LEU A 437 -30.71 30.55 -87.44
CA LEU A 437 -30.13 31.27 -86.30
C LEU A 437 -29.88 32.76 -86.63
N THR A 438 -29.46 33.08 -87.85
CA THR A 438 -29.25 34.47 -88.29
C THR A 438 -30.58 35.22 -88.36
N ALA A 439 -31.61 34.62 -88.97
CA ALA A 439 -32.95 35.20 -89.01
C ALA A 439 -33.56 35.37 -87.61
N ALA A 440 -33.33 34.42 -86.69
CA ALA A 440 -33.76 34.56 -85.29
C ALA A 440 -33.00 35.65 -84.52
N ILE A 441 -31.76 35.97 -84.91
CA ILE A 441 -31.01 37.13 -84.40
C ILE A 441 -31.59 38.43 -84.97
N ASP A 442 -31.79 38.52 -86.29
CA ASP A 442 -32.39 39.68 -86.95
C ASP A 442 -33.81 39.97 -86.43
N GLU A 443 -34.60 38.93 -86.12
CA GLU A 443 -35.91 39.06 -85.48
C GLU A 443 -35.78 39.54 -84.02
N LYS A 444 -34.86 38.99 -83.24
CA LYS A 444 -34.60 39.44 -81.87
C LYS A 444 -34.10 40.91 -81.85
N ASP A 445 -33.28 41.34 -82.80
CA ASP A 445 -32.85 42.73 -82.97
C ASP A 445 -33.97 43.66 -83.47
N SER A 446 -34.81 43.18 -84.38
CA SER A 446 -36.02 43.90 -84.81
C SER A 446 -36.99 44.07 -83.64
N ARG A 447 -37.16 43.04 -82.79
CA ARG A 447 -37.99 43.08 -81.59
C ARG A 447 -37.39 43.95 -80.49
N ILE A 448 -36.05 44.05 -80.40
CA ILE A 448 -35.37 45.03 -79.55
C ILE A 448 -35.60 46.46 -80.06
N SER A 449 -35.59 46.69 -81.39
CA SER A 449 -35.99 47.97 -81.98
C SER A 449 -37.46 48.30 -81.67
N GLU A 450 -38.40 47.38 -81.93
CA GLU A 450 -39.82 47.56 -81.60
C GLU A 450 -40.04 47.81 -80.10
N LEU A 451 -39.34 47.10 -79.20
CA LEU A 451 -39.46 47.34 -77.76
C LEU A 451 -38.83 48.67 -77.35
N THR A 452 -37.76 49.11 -78.02
CA THR A 452 -37.17 50.44 -77.80
C THR A 452 -38.12 51.54 -78.25
N GLU A 453 -38.79 51.36 -79.40
CA GLU A 453 -39.83 52.24 -79.93
C GLU A 453 -41.08 52.21 -79.05
N THR A 454 -41.52 51.03 -78.58
CA THR A 454 -42.65 50.90 -77.63
C THR A 454 -42.34 51.54 -76.28
N ILE A 455 -41.09 51.49 -75.81
CA ILE A 455 -40.65 52.21 -74.60
C ILE A 455 -40.63 53.72 -74.85
N ALA A 456 -40.32 54.19 -76.06
CA ALA A 456 -40.44 55.59 -76.44
C ALA A 456 -41.90 56.05 -76.56
N ASP A 457 -42.77 55.24 -77.18
CA ASP A 457 -44.20 55.48 -77.34
C ASP A 457 -44.95 55.43 -76.02
N LEU A 458 -44.62 54.52 -75.10
CA LEU A 458 -45.17 54.53 -73.74
C LEU A 458 -44.71 55.75 -72.94
N LYS A 459 -43.52 56.29 -73.24
CA LYS A 459 -43.07 57.60 -72.73
C LYS A 459 -43.94 58.72 -73.31
N MET A 460 -44.15 58.75 -74.63
CA MET A 460 -45.00 59.74 -75.29
C MET A 460 -46.49 59.60 -74.93
N ASN A 461 -47.00 58.40 -74.61
CA ASN A 461 -48.37 58.21 -74.13
C ASN A 461 -48.55 58.60 -72.66
N ALA A 462 -47.52 58.43 -71.83
CA ALA A 462 -47.50 59.04 -70.50
C ALA A 462 -47.53 60.58 -70.59
N ASP A 463 -46.89 61.16 -71.62
CA ASP A 463 -46.94 62.60 -71.90
C ASP A 463 -48.28 63.04 -72.57
N ASN A 464 -48.89 62.22 -73.42
CA ASN A 464 -50.07 62.56 -74.26
C ASN A 464 -51.44 62.19 -73.67
N ILE A 465 -51.54 61.29 -72.68
CA ILE A 465 -52.81 61.12 -71.91
C ILE A 465 -53.18 62.41 -71.14
N ASN A 466 -52.25 63.38 -71.08
CA ASN A 466 -52.47 64.74 -70.62
C ASN A 466 -53.26 65.65 -71.61
N THR A 467 -53.54 65.18 -72.84
CA THR A 467 -54.16 66.00 -73.91
C THR A 467 -55.19 65.26 -74.76
N ASP A 468 -56.43 65.77 -74.69
CA ASP A 468 -57.49 65.73 -75.71
C ASP A 468 -58.11 64.39 -76.14
N ALA A 469 -59.21 64.08 -75.46
CA ALA A 469 -60.30 63.28 -76.00
C ALA A 469 -61.13 64.05 -77.06
N ALA A 470 -61.97 63.29 -77.79
CA ALA A 470 -63.11 63.70 -78.63
C ALA A 470 -62.85 64.08 -80.11
N PRO A 471 -63.82 63.88 -81.04
CA PRO A 471 -64.79 62.76 -81.14
C PRO A 471 -65.08 62.33 -82.61
N SER A 472 -66.15 61.52 -82.80
CA SER A 472 -66.93 61.27 -84.05
C SER A 472 -66.23 60.55 -85.24
N VAL A 473 -66.72 59.46 -85.85
CA VAL A 473 -68.03 58.76 -85.94
C VAL A 473 -69.16 59.53 -86.68
N SER A 474 -69.50 59.09 -87.90
CA SER A 474 -70.80 59.20 -88.64
C SER A 474 -70.56 59.04 -90.17
N ALA A 475 -71.49 58.62 -91.05
CA ALA A 475 -72.77 57.90 -90.92
C ALA A 475 -73.29 57.38 -92.30
N ILE A 476 -73.84 56.15 -92.31
CA ILE A 476 -75.20 55.74 -92.77
C ILE A 476 -75.66 55.93 -94.25
N SER A 477 -75.75 54.78 -94.95
CA SER A 477 -76.93 54.15 -95.62
C SER A 477 -78.04 54.95 -96.35
N GLY A 478 -78.39 54.53 -97.59
CA GLY A 478 -79.74 54.74 -98.17
C GLY A 478 -79.82 54.57 -99.71
N PRO A 479 -80.95 54.12 -100.32
CA PRO A 479 -80.88 53.11 -101.39
C PRO A 479 -81.56 53.46 -102.75
N ASP A 480 -81.43 52.49 -103.67
CA ASP A 480 -82.29 52.18 -104.83
C ASP A 480 -82.09 52.93 -106.17
N ALA A 481 -81.44 52.24 -107.12
CA ALA A 481 -81.74 52.25 -108.55
C ALA A 481 -80.90 51.16 -109.25
N ALA A 482 -81.56 50.20 -109.92
CA ALA A 482 -80.92 49.01 -110.51
C ALA A 482 -80.17 49.27 -111.85
N ASP A 483 -79.23 50.21 -111.83
CA ASP A 483 -78.18 50.42 -112.84
C ASP A 483 -76.79 50.44 -112.16
N LYS A 484 -76.70 49.68 -111.05
CA LYS A 484 -75.53 49.50 -110.18
C LYS A 484 -75.38 48.02 -109.82
N THR A 485 -75.38 47.14 -110.82
CA THR A 485 -75.18 45.69 -110.62
C THR A 485 -74.20 45.06 -111.63
N ALA A 486 -73.66 45.84 -112.57
CA ALA A 486 -72.42 45.50 -113.28
C ALA A 486 -71.22 46.20 -112.62
N GLU A 487 -71.37 47.49 -112.29
CA GLU A 487 -70.36 48.21 -111.49
C GLU A 487 -70.36 47.80 -110.02
N SER A 488 -71.50 47.49 -109.37
CA SER A 488 -71.46 46.94 -108.00
C SER A 488 -70.79 45.58 -107.98
N HIS A 489 -71.16 44.61 -108.84
CA HIS A 489 -70.39 43.36 -108.85
C HIS A 489 -68.91 43.57 -109.25
N SER A 490 -68.55 44.57 -110.05
CA SER A 490 -67.13 44.91 -110.28
C SER A 490 -66.45 45.52 -109.05
N THR A 491 -67.14 46.35 -108.27
CA THR A 491 -66.63 46.97 -107.04
C THR A 491 -66.63 45.96 -105.91
N ASP A 492 -67.73 45.23 -105.67
CA ASP A 492 -67.83 44.13 -104.71
C ASP A 492 -66.83 42.99 -105.05
N ILE A 493 -66.59 42.64 -106.32
CA ILE A 493 -65.52 41.67 -106.67
C ILE A 493 -64.14 42.29 -106.48
N SER A 494 -63.94 43.59 -106.75
CA SER A 494 -62.66 44.27 -106.49
C SER A 494 -62.37 44.37 -104.99
N ASP A 495 -63.36 44.74 -104.18
CA ASP A 495 -63.28 44.90 -102.74
C ASP A 495 -63.16 43.54 -102.06
N ASN A 496 -63.93 42.52 -102.48
CA ASN A 496 -63.72 41.14 -102.03
C ASN A 496 -62.38 40.55 -102.52
N ALA A 497 -61.84 40.98 -103.66
CA ALA A 497 -60.51 40.55 -104.13
C ALA A 497 -59.38 41.22 -103.34
N GLU A 498 -59.52 42.51 -103.02
CA GLU A 498 -58.61 43.24 -102.15
C GLU A 498 -58.72 42.74 -100.69
N GLU A 499 -59.92 42.38 -100.23
CA GLU A 499 -60.15 41.74 -98.92
C GLU A 499 -59.63 40.30 -98.90
N LEU A 500 -59.80 39.49 -99.96
CA LEU A 500 -59.15 38.17 -100.09
C LEU A 500 -57.64 38.27 -100.14
N LYS A 501 -57.09 39.31 -100.78
CA LYS A 501 -55.66 39.60 -100.81
C LYS A 501 -55.16 40.01 -99.43
N ASN A 502 -55.90 40.86 -98.71
CA ASN A 502 -55.58 41.25 -97.32
C ASN A 502 -55.68 40.05 -96.37
N LEU A 503 -56.74 39.24 -96.44
CA LEU A 503 -56.91 38.00 -95.68
C LEU A 503 -55.82 36.98 -96.02
N LYS A 504 -55.41 36.88 -97.29
CA LYS A 504 -54.31 36.02 -97.71
C LYS A 504 -52.99 36.50 -97.12
N THR A 505 -52.68 37.79 -97.21
CA THR A 505 -51.50 38.40 -96.56
C THR A 505 -51.55 38.22 -95.05
N GLU A 506 -52.71 38.32 -94.42
CA GLU A 506 -52.90 38.08 -92.98
C GLU A 506 -52.71 36.61 -92.61
N VAL A 507 -53.17 35.67 -93.45
CA VAL A 507 -52.94 34.23 -93.29
C VAL A 507 -51.48 33.86 -93.53
N GLU A 508 -50.80 34.48 -94.49
CA GLU A 508 -49.36 34.32 -94.72
C GLU A 508 -48.56 34.87 -93.52
N ASN A 509 -48.87 36.08 -93.04
CA ASN A 509 -48.28 36.66 -91.83
C ASN A 509 -48.55 35.81 -90.58
N LYS A 510 -49.76 35.27 -90.40
CA LYS A 510 -50.10 34.36 -89.30
C LYS A 510 -49.39 33.02 -89.43
N SER A 511 -49.18 32.51 -90.64
CA SER A 511 -48.40 31.29 -90.87
C SER A 511 -46.91 31.51 -90.55
N LEU A 512 -46.37 32.68 -90.89
CA LEU A 512 -45.02 33.09 -90.50
C LEU A 512 -44.89 33.20 -88.97
N MET A 513 -45.85 33.86 -88.31
CA MET A 513 -45.92 33.95 -86.84
C MET A 513 -46.06 32.57 -86.18
N ILE A 514 -46.83 31.64 -86.76
CA ILE A 514 -46.93 30.26 -86.27
C ILE A 514 -45.59 29.53 -86.41
N PHE A 515 -44.89 29.67 -87.54
CA PHE A 515 -43.56 29.10 -87.74
C PHE A 515 -42.55 29.64 -86.71
N THR A 516 -42.48 30.97 -86.55
CA THR A 516 -41.68 31.65 -85.53
C THR A 516 -42.00 31.15 -84.11
N LEU A 517 -43.28 31.07 -83.75
CA LEU A 517 -43.70 30.56 -82.44
C LEU A 517 -43.33 29.08 -82.25
N ASN A 518 -43.38 28.25 -83.30
CA ASN A 518 -43.00 26.85 -83.22
C ASN A 518 -41.48 26.70 -83.02
N SER A 519 -40.67 27.47 -83.76
CA SER A 519 -39.21 27.53 -83.55
C SER A 519 -38.86 28.02 -82.14
N ALA A 520 -39.60 29.00 -81.59
CA ALA A 520 -39.43 29.47 -80.22
C ALA A 520 -39.95 28.49 -79.14
N VAL A 521 -40.80 27.53 -79.50
CA VAL A 521 -41.17 26.38 -78.65
C VAL A 521 -40.07 25.33 -78.68
N GLU A 522 -39.54 24.98 -79.86
CA GLU A 522 -38.42 24.05 -80.02
C GLU A 522 -37.15 24.57 -79.29
N GLU A 523 -36.84 25.87 -79.35
CA GLU A 523 -35.76 26.51 -78.57
C GLU A 523 -35.98 26.32 -77.05
N LYS A 524 -37.23 26.41 -76.58
CA LYS A 524 -37.59 26.20 -75.17
C LYS A 524 -37.55 24.73 -74.76
N ASP A 525 -37.96 23.81 -75.61
CA ASP A 525 -37.89 22.37 -75.32
C ASP A 525 -36.44 21.91 -75.17
N VAL A 526 -35.53 22.39 -76.04
CA VAL A 526 -34.07 22.18 -75.88
C VAL A 526 -33.56 22.80 -74.57
N ARG A 527 -34.03 23.99 -74.18
CA ARG A 527 -33.63 24.60 -72.90
C ARG A 527 -34.20 23.86 -71.69
N ILE A 528 -35.42 23.30 -71.79
CA ILE A 528 -36.04 22.46 -70.75
C ILE A 528 -35.23 21.17 -70.58
N GLN A 529 -34.84 20.50 -71.68
CA GLN A 529 -33.99 19.32 -71.61
C GLN A 529 -32.64 19.65 -70.94
N THR A 530 -31.99 20.73 -71.37
CA THR A 530 -30.71 21.17 -70.77
C THR A 530 -30.85 21.44 -69.26
N LEU A 531 -31.93 22.11 -68.84
CA LEU A 531 -32.22 22.35 -67.42
C LEU A 531 -32.57 21.07 -66.65
N SER A 532 -33.15 20.06 -67.30
CA SER A 532 -33.40 18.75 -66.72
C SER A 532 -32.08 18.01 -66.47
N ASP A 533 -31.18 18.01 -67.45
CA ASP A 533 -29.86 17.40 -67.35
C ASP A 533 -29.00 18.10 -66.27
N GLU A 534 -29.01 19.44 -66.24
CA GLU A 534 -28.39 20.25 -65.17
C GLU A 534 -28.95 19.87 -63.78
N LEU A 535 -30.26 19.62 -63.66
CA LEU A 535 -30.92 19.28 -62.40
C LEU A 535 -30.64 17.84 -61.94
N GLU A 536 -30.51 16.90 -62.88
CA GLU A 536 -30.06 15.53 -62.60
C GLU A 536 -28.60 15.51 -62.10
N GLU A 537 -27.70 16.28 -62.73
CA GLU A 537 -26.32 16.45 -62.24
C GLU A 537 -26.29 17.01 -60.82
N LYS A 538 -27.13 18.02 -60.50
CA LYS A 538 -27.24 18.55 -59.14
C LYS A 538 -27.80 17.54 -58.13
N ASN A 539 -28.77 16.72 -58.51
CA ASN A 539 -29.29 15.66 -57.64
C ASN A 539 -28.20 14.61 -57.34
N ASN A 540 -27.45 14.16 -58.34
CA ASN A 540 -26.35 13.21 -58.17
C ASN A 540 -25.23 13.78 -57.25
N LEU A 541 -24.95 15.08 -57.38
CA LEU A 541 -24.04 15.78 -56.47
C LEU A 541 -24.59 15.88 -55.04
N ILE A 542 -25.89 16.15 -54.87
CA ILE A 542 -26.55 16.16 -53.55
C ILE A 542 -26.47 14.78 -52.88
N GLU A 543 -26.75 13.70 -53.61
CA GLU A 543 -26.66 12.33 -53.10
C GLU A 543 -25.22 11.99 -52.68
N THR A 544 -24.23 12.34 -53.51
CA THR A 544 -22.81 12.18 -53.19
C THR A 544 -22.42 12.95 -51.91
N LEU A 545 -22.89 14.19 -51.77
CA LEU A 545 -22.65 15.01 -50.57
C LEU A 545 -23.37 14.46 -49.33
N GLN A 546 -24.55 13.85 -49.47
CA GLN A 546 -25.26 13.19 -48.38
C GLN A 546 -24.52 11.95 -47.87
N VAL A 547 -23.97 11.12 -48.78
CA VAL A 547 -23.13 9.97 -48.41
C VAL A 547 -21.89 10.47 -47.64
N SER A 548 -21.16 11.43 -48.20
CA SER A 548 -19.95 11.97 -47.55
C SER A 548 -20.25 12.64 -46.19
N LEU A 549 -21.39 13.31 -46.06
CA LEU A 549 -21.84 13.88 -44.77
C LEU A 549 -22.16 12.77 -43.75
N SER A 550 -22.79 11.67 -44.19
CA SER A 550 -23.07 10.52 -43.32
C SER A 550 -21.78 9.85 -42.84
N GLU A 551 -20.82 9.62 -43.73
CA GLU A 551 -19.50 9.09 -43.39
C GLU A 551 -18.78 9.99 -42.36
N LYS A 552 -18.80 11.30 -42.59
CA LYS A 552 -18.21 12.28 -41.65
C LYS A 552 -18.94 12.35 -40.32
N ASN A 553 -20.25 12.12 -40.28
CA ASN A 553 -21.00 12.03 -39.04
C ASN A 553 -20.62 10.76 -38.25
N THR A 554 -20.51 9.61 -38.92
CA THR A 554 -20.02 8.36 -38.30
C THR A 554 -18.59 8.51 -37.78
N GLU A 555 -17.69 9.14 -38.53
CA GLU A 555 -16.32 9.46 -38.06
C GLU A 555 -16.34 10.36 -36.81
N ALA A 556 -17.20 11.37 -36.76
CA ALA A 556 -17.37 12.24 -35.59
C ALA A 556 -17.93 11.49 -34.36
N GLU A 557 -18.87 10.56 -34.57
CA GLU A 557 -19.38 9.67 -33.51
C GLU A 557 -18.28 8.74 -32.97
N THR A 558 -17.48 8.14 -33.86
CA THR A 558 -16.33 7.31 -33.47
C THR A 558 -15.28 8.11 -32.68
N LEU A 559 -14.91 9.30 -33.15
CA LEU A 559 -13.99 10.19 -32.43
C LEU A 559 -14.54 10.62 -31.07
N THR A 560 -15.85 10.86 -30.96
CA THR A 560 -16.52 11.20 -29.68
C THR A 560 -16.44 10.03 -28.69
N ALA A 561 -16.61 8.79 -29.15
CA ALA A 561 -16.44 7.60 -28.32
C ALA A 561 -14.98 7.45 -27.83
N VAL A 562 -13.99 7.64 -28.72
CA VAL A 562 -12.55 7.60 -28.36
C VAL A 562 -12.19 8.68 -27.35
N VAL A 563 -12.69 9.91 -27.49
CA VAL A 563 -12.46 10.98 -26.51
C VAL A 563 -13.09 10.63 -25.15
N THR A 564 -14.28 10.02 -25.15
CA THR A 564 -14.96 9.59 -23.92
C THR A 564 -14.17 8.50 -23.19
N ASP A 565 -13.62 7.52 -23.92
CA ASP A 565 -12.76 6.46 -23.35
C ASP A 565 -11.43 7.01 -22.82
N GLN A 566 -10.81 7.97 -23.52
CA GLN A 566 -9.64 8.67 -22.99
C GLN A 566 -9.96 9.45 -21.71
N GLU A 567 -11.15 10.05 -21.61
CA GLU A 567 -11.56 10.79 -20.41
C GLU A 567 -11.85 9.86 -19.21
N THR A 568 -12.43 8.67 -19.42
CA THR A 568 -12.54 7.67 -18.34
C THR A 568 -11.17 7.16 -17.90
N LYS A 569 -10.29 6.82 -18.86
CA LYS A 569 -8.90 6.38 -18.61
C LYS A 569 -8.09 7.42 -17.83
N ILE A 570 -8.17 8.71 -18.19
CA ILE A 570 -7.55 9.82 -17.46
C ILE A 570 -8.08 9.92 -16.02
N ASN A 571 -9.40 9.78 -15.82
CA ASN A 571 -9.99 9.83 -14.49
C ASN A 571 -9.54 8.64 -13.61
N THR A 572 -9.43 7.44 -14.18
CA THR A 572 -8.89 6.26 -13.49
C THR A 572 -7.42 6.45 -13.10
N GLN A 573 -6.56 6.91 -14.02
CA GLN A 573 -5.16 7.22 -13.73
C GLN A 573 -5.02 8.29 -12.62
N LYS A 574 -5.91 9.28 -12.59
CA LYS A 574 -5.96 10.31 -11.54
C LYS A 574 -6.35 9.75 -10.17
N THR A 575 -7.25 8.78 -10.10
CA THR A 575 -7.57 8.04 -8.86
C THR A 575 -6.35 7.24 -8.39
N ASN A 576 -5.72 6.47 -9.26
CA ASN A 576 -4.54 5.66 -8.91
C ASN A 576 -3.37 6.54 -8.40
N LEU A 577 -3.18 7.74 -8.96
CA LEU A 577 -2.21 8.72 -8.46
C LEU A 577 -2.56 9.28 -7.07
N SER A 578 -3.85 9.45 -6.76
CA SER A 578 -4.32 9.86 -5.42
C SER A 578 -4.05 8.76 -4.38
N ASP A 579 -4.37 7.51 -4.72
CA ASP A 579 -4.14 6.36 -3.82
C ASP A 579 -2.64 6.15 -3.57
N LEU A 580 -1.81 6.27 -4.60
CA LEU A 580 -0.35 6.21 -4.46
C LEU A 580 0.19 7.34 -3.57
N ALA A 581 -0.37 8.55 -3.66
CA ALA A 581 0.00 9.65 -2.77
C ALA A 581 -0.36 9.36 -1.30
N GLN A 582 -1.53 8.76 -1.04
CA GLN A 582 -1.92 8.33 0.31
C GLN A 582 -1.02 7.20 0.86
N GLN A 583 -0.64 6.24 0.02
CA GLN A 583 0.33 5.19 0.41
C GLN A 583 1.71 5.78 0.76
N ILE A 584 2.17 6.77 0.01
CA ILE A 584 3.43 7.50 0.31
C ILE A 584 3.31 8.26 1.64
N GLU A 585 2.18 8.90 1.91
CA GLU A 585 1.94 9.61 3.18
C GLU A 585 1.93 8.65 4.38
N ALA A 586 1.28 7.50 4.25
CA ALA A 586 1.28 6.44 5.27
C ALA A 586 2.68 5.86 5.52
N LEU A 587 3.47 5.60 4.46
CA LEU A 587 4.85 5.13 4.58
C LEU A 587 5.77 6.16 5.26
N ASN A 588 5.57 7.45 5.00
CA ASN A 588 6.31 8.52 5.68
C ASN A 588 5.95 8.61 7.18
N ALA A 589 4.69 8.33 7.55
CA ALA A 589 4.27 8.25 8.95
C ALA A 589 4.93 7.06 9.67
N ASP A 590 4.97 5.86 9.06
CA ASP A 590 5.67 4.70 9.64
C ASP A 590 7.18 4.94 9.77
N LEU A 591 7.82 5.54 8.74
CA LEU A 591 9.23 5.94 8.83
C LEU A 591 9.51 6.93 9.97
N THR A 592 8.58 7.86 10.23
CA THR A 592 8.69 8.80 11.35
C THR A 592 8.60 8.06 12.69
N SER A 593 7.59 7.20 12.87
CA SER A 593 7.42 6.34 14.06
C SER A 593 8.66 5.47 14.32
N ARG A 594 9.19 4.81 13.29
CA ARG A 594 10.44 4.02 13.39
C ARG A 594 11.65 4.87 13.77
N THR A 595 11.73 6.11 13.29
CA THR A 595 12.82 7.05 13.63
C THR A 595 12.75 7.45 15.12
N GLU A 596 11.55 7.65 15.66
CA GLU A 596 11.34 7.89 17.09
C GLU A 596 11.67 6.65 17.94
N GLN A 597 11.28 5.45 17.50
CA GLN A 597 11.66 4.19 18.14
C GLN A 597 13.18 3.97 18.16
N ILE A 598 13.88 4.25 17.05
CA ILE A 598 15.35 4.19 17.00
C ILE A 598 15.97 5.18 17.99
N SER A 599 15.49 6.42 18.02
CA SER A 599 15.96 7.46 18.95
C SER A 599 15.77 7.06 20.42
N SER A 600 14.66 6.37 20.73
CA SER A 600 14.39 5.77 22.04
C SER A 600 15.41 4.68 22.39
N LEU A 601 15.64 3.72 21.48
CA LEU A 601 16.58 2.62 21.67
C LEU A 601 18.04 3.10 21.80
N GLU A 602 18.44 4.13 21.05
CA GLU A 602 19.77 4.76 21.17
C GLU A 602 19.98 5.39 22.55
N LYS A 603 18.94 6.03 23.10
CA LYS A 603 18.98 6.59 24.47
C LYS A 603 19.10 5.47 25.52
N ASP A 604 18.30 4.42 25.40
CA ASP A 604 18.35 3.26 26.30
C ASP A 604 19.73 2.56 26.27
N LEU A 605 20.35 2.46 25.10
CA LEU A 605 21.72 1.96 24.94
C LEU A 605 22.75 2.89 25.62
N SER A 606 22.61 4.20 25.46
CA SER A 606 23.46 5.21 26.13
C SER A 606 23.36 5.13 27.65
N ASP A 607 22.14 4.98 28.19
CA ASP A 607 21.93 4.88 29.64
C ASP A 607 22.42 3.53 30.19
N LYS A 608 22.25 2.42 29.45
CA LYS A 608 22.88 1.13 29.79
C LYS A 608 24.41 1.17 29.75
N ALA A 609 25.02 1.91 28.82
CA ALA A 609 26.47 2.09 28.78
C ALA A 609 27.00 2.78 30.06
N LYS A 610 26.33 3.84 30.52
CA LYS A 610 26.68 4.52 31.79
C LYS A 610 26.56 3.59 33.01
N ILE A 611 25.56 2.71 33.02
CA ILE A 611 25.40 1.69 34.08
C ILE A 611 26.56 0.69 34.04
N ILE A 612 26.98 0.25 32.85
CA ILE A 612 28.14 -0.64 32.68
C ILE A 612 29.42 0.06 33.17
N ASP A 613 29.66 1.31 32.80
CA ASP A 613 30.81 2.10 33.27
C ASP A 613 30.82 2.22 34.80
N THR A 614 29.64 2.43 35.41
CA THR A 614 29.47 2.51 36.87
C THR A 614 29.79 1.17 37.55
N LEU A 615 29.24 0.06 37.03
CA LEU A 615 29.50 -1.28 37.55
C LEU A 615 30.97 -1.69 37.38
N GLN A 616 31.65 -1.25 36.31
CA GLN A 616 33.09 -1.45 36.13
C GLN A 616 33.91 -0.67 37.15
N ALA A 617 33.51 0.57 37.49
CA ALA A 617 34.15 1.36 38.53
C ALA A 617 33.96 0.72 39.92
N GLU A 618 32.76 0.29 40.28
CA GLU A 618 32.49 -0.44 41.52
C GLU A 618 33.27 -1.75 41.60
N ALA A 619 33.36 -2.51 40.50
CA ALA A 619 34.15 -3.74 40.45
C ALA A 619 35.65 -3.48 40.67
N ALA A 620 36.18 -2.39 40.12
CA ALA A 620 37.57 -1.98 40.33
C ALA A 620 37.84 -1.53 41.78
N GLU A 621 36.92 -0.79 42.39
CA GLU A 621 37.00 -0.42 43.81
C GLU A 621 36.93 -1.66 44.73
N LYS A 622 36.03 -2.61 44.42
CA LYS A 622 35.95 -3.89 45.13
C LYS A 622 37.20 -4.74 45.00
N ALA A 623 37.85 -4.74 43.83
CA ALA A 623 39.15 -5.40 43.64
C ALA A 623 40.22 -4.78 44.56
N GLN A 624 40.34 -3.45 44.60
CA GLN A 624 41.27 -2.77 45.52
C GLN A 624 40.95 -3.05 47.00
N GLN A 625 39.66 -3.14 47.35
CA GLN A 625 39.22 -3.47 48.71
C GLN A 625 39.59 -4.92 49.08
N ILE A 626 39.51 -5.87 48.14
CA ILE A 626 39.98 -7.25 48.31
C ILE A 626 41.51 -7.29 48.45
N ASP A 627 42.26 -6.56 47.64
CA ASP A 627 43.74 -6.50 47.74
C ASP A 627 44.18 -5.98 49.12
N SER A 628 43.53 -4.91 49.60
CA SER A 628 43.78 -4.33 50.93
C SER A 628 43.49 -5.34 52.06
N LEU A 629 42.33 -6.00 52.03
CA LEU A 629 41.97 -7.02 53.02
C LEU A 629 42.89 -8.24 52.97
N THR A 630 43.39 -8.60 51.78
CA THR A 630 44.35 -9.70 51.59
C THR A 630 45.71 -9.36 52.21
N ALA A 631 46.18 -8.11 52.02
CA ALA A 631 47.40 -7.62 52.68
C ALA A 631 47.24 -7.55 54.21
N GLU A 632 46.09 -7.08 54.71
CA GLU A 632 45.80 -7.03 56.15
C GLU A 632 45.72 -8.44 56.77
N ALA A 633 45.12 -9.41 56.06
CA ALA A 633 45.09 -10.80 56.47
C ALA A 633 46.49 -11.44 56.52
N ALA A 634 47.38 -11.11 55.58
CA ALA A 634 48.77 -11.55 55.60
C ALA A 634 49.54 -11.02 56.82
N ILE A 635 49.38 -9.73 57.16
CA ILE A 635 49.98 -9.12 58.36
C ILE A 635 49.49 -9.82 59.64
N ARG A 636 48.17 -10.10 59.74
CA ARG A 636 47.63 -10.82 60.89
C ARG A 636 48.14 -12.26 60.98
N ALA A 637 48.43 -12.92 59.87
CA ALA A 637 49.04 -14.25 59.87
C ALA A 637 50.47 -14.22 60.46
N GLU A 638 51.27 -13.20 60.10
CA GLU A 638 52.61 -12.99 60.71
C GLU A 638 52.53 -12.69 62.22
N GLU A 639 51.54 -11.90 62.66
CA GLU A 639 51.31 -11.67 64.10
C GLU A 639 50.88 -12.95 64.85
N ILE A 640 50.04 -13.79 64.24
CA ILE A 640 49.64 -15.08 64.82
C ILE A 640 50.86 -16.01 64.97
N GLU A 641 51.72 -16.12 63.96
CA GLU A 641 52.94 -16.93 64.03
C GLU A 641 53.88 -16.43 65.14
N LYS A 642 54.04 -15.10 65.26
CA LYS A 642 54.79 -14.46 66.35
C LYS A 642 54.21 -14.75 67.73
N ASN A 643 52.88 -14.73 67.87
CA ASN A 643 52.19 -15.02 69.14
C ASN A 643 52.28 -16.51 69.51
N GLN A 644 52.12 -17.43 68.55
CA GLN A 644 52.34 -18.86 68.77
C GLN A 644 53.76 -19.16 69.25
N LYS A 645 54.76 -18.46 68.70
CA LYS A 645 56.13 -18.54 69.20
C LYS A 645 56.26 -18.02 70.64
N ALA A 646 55.67 -16.87 70.94
CA ALA A 646 55.70 -16.32 72.30
C ALA A 646 55.01 -17.24 73.32
N GLU A 647 53.90 -17.89 72.94
CA GLU A 647 53.18 -18.89 73.74
C GLU A 647 54.06 -20.13 74.00
N THR A 648 54.80 -20.58 72.97
CA THR A 648 55.80 -21.67 73.10
C THR A 648 56.94 -21.27 74.05
N ASP A 649 57.46 -20.05 73.93
CA ASP A 649 58.52 -19.53 74.81
C ASP A 649 58.02 -19.42 76.27
N VAL A 650 56.77 -18.98 76.49
CA VAL A 650 56.13 -18.93 77.83
C VAL A 650 55.95 -20.33 78.42
N GLN A 651 55.51 -21.31 77.64
CA GLN A 651 55.39 -22.69 78.13
C GLN A 651 56.75 -23.26 78.55
N SER A 652 57.81 -23.02 77.76
CA SER A 652 59.17 -23.43 78.13
C SER A 652 59.66 -22.78 79.43
N LEU A 653 59.32 -21.51 79.67
CA LEU A 653 59.64 -20.82 80.92
C LEU A 653 58.82 -21.37 82.10
N SER A 654 57.55 -21.73 81.89
CA SER A 654 56.69 -22.37 82.89
C SER A 654 57.26 -23.73 83.33
N ASP A 655 57.65 -24.57 82.36
CA ASP A 655 58.29 -25.87 82.61
C ASP A 655 59.61 -25.73 83.38
N GLU A 656 60.43 -24.72 83.05
CA GLU A 656 61.65 -24.39 83.80
C GLU A 656 61.31 -23.94 85.24
N ASN A 657 60.29 -23.11 85.42
CA ASN A 657 59.89 -22.59 86.72
C ASN A 657 59.33 -23.71 87.63
N ALA A 658 58.55 -24.64 87.09
CA ALA A 658 58.10 -25.84 87.81
C ALA A 658 59.30 -26.74 88.22
N SER A 659 60.32 -26.85 87.37
CA SER A 659 61.59 -27.53 87.70
C SER A 659 62.36 -26.81 88.82
N LEU A 660 62.34 -25.47 88.85
CA LEU A 660 62.93 -24.66 89.91
C LEU A 660 62.16 -24.76 91.24
N GLN A 661 60.83 -24.64 91.23
CA GLN A 661 59.98 -24.88 92.40
C GLN A 661 60.23 -26.28 92.99
N LYS A 662 60.34 -27.31 92.15
CA LYS A 662 60.64 -28.67 92.61
C LYS A 662 62.03 -28.79 93.27
N LYS A 663 63.03 -28.02 92.81
CA LYS A 663 64.34 -27.90 93.48
C LYS A 663 64.21 -27.12 94.80
N LEU A 664 63.42 -26.04 94.82
CA LEU A 664 63.16 -25.23 96.00
C LEU A 664 62.55 -26.09 97.12
N ALA A 665 61.48 -26.84 96.83
CA ALA A 665 60.85 -27.76 97.79
C ALA A 665 61.81 -28.83 98.33
N VAL A 666 62.76 -29.31 97.51
CA VAL A 666 63.83 -30.21 97.98
C VAL A 666 64.80 -29.48 98.92
N TYR A 667 65.14 -28.22 98.66
CA TYR A 667 65.97 -27.41 99.56
C TYR A 667 65.23 -27.02 100.85
N GLU A 668 63.96 -26.67 100.79
CA GLU A 668 63.11 -26.36 101.95
C GLU A 668 62.96 -27.59 102.84
N LYS A 669 62.66 -28.76 102.27
CA LYS A 669 62.68 -30.02 103.00
C LYS A 669 64.05 -30.29 103.62
N ARG A 670 65.14 -30.02 102.89
CA ARG A 670 66.50 -30.17 103.42
C ARG A 670 66.79 -29.21 104.59
N ILE A 671 66.25 -27.99 104.54
CA ILE A 671 66.31 -27.01 105.63
C ILE A 671 65.48 -27.49 106.82
N GLU A 672 64.30 -28.07 106.61
CA GLU A 672 63.44 -28.57 107.69
C GLU A 672 64.01 -29.84 108.33
N ASP A 673 64.60 -30.75 107.55
CA ASP A 673 65.41 -31.88 108.03
C ASP A 673 66.59 -31.36 108.88
N LEU A 674 67.24 -30.27 108.48
CA LEU A 674 68.34 -29.63 109.23
C LEU A 674 67.87 -28.90 110.50
N LYS A 675 66.71 -28.22 110.48
CA LYS A 675 66.07 -27.66 111.69
C LYS A 675 65.70 -28.78 112.66
N SER A 676 65.11 -29.86 112.16
CA SER A 676 64.74 -31.05 112.95
C SER A 676 65.98 -31.75 113.54
N LEU A 677 67.09 -31.80 112.79
CA LEU A 677 68.38 -32.28 113.29
C LEU A 677 68.96 -31.36 114.36
N TYR A 678 68.86 -30.04 114.18
CA TYR A 678 69.27 -29.04 115.17
C TYR A 678 68.43 -29.15 116.46
N ILE A 679 67.10 -29.27 116.34
CA ILE A 679 66.19 -29.52 117.46
C ILE A 679 66.55 -30.82 118.17
N ASN A 680 66.72 -31.94 117.46
CA ASN A 680 67.09 -33.22 118.08
C ASN A 680 68.47 -33.21 118.74
N THR A 681 69.45 -32.51 118.18
CA THR A 681 70.81 -32.43 118.76
C THR A 681 70.92 -31.42 119.91
N PHE A 682 70.14 -30.34 119.89
CA PHE A 682 70.13 -29.32 120.94
C PHE A 682 69.22 -29.72 122.11
N VAL A 683 67.96 -30.09 121.85
CA VAL A 683 66.96 -30.41 122.89
C VAL A 683 67.29 -31.70 123.64
N SER A 684 67.95 -32.69 123.01
CA SER A 684 68.46 -33.89 123.71
C SER A 684 69.59 -33.59 124.71
N SER A 685 70.12 -32.37 124.75
CA SER A 685 71.19 -31.94 125.69
C SER A 685 70.71 -30.97 126.77
N SER A 686 69.47 -30.47 126.69
CA SER A 686 68.90 -29.52 127.65
C SER A 686 67.43 -29.86 127.91
N GLY A 687 67.15 -30.49 129.05
CA GLY A 687 65.84 -31.04 129.40
C GLY A 687 64.77 -29.99 129.70
N ASN A 688 64.23 -29.35 128.65
CA ASN A 688 63.05 -28.49 128.71
C ASN A 688 62.05 -28.93 127.64
N SER A 689 60.84 -29.31 128.07
CA SER A 689 59.72 -29.61 127.17
C SER A 689 59.01 -28.30 126.81
N LEU A 690 58.83 -28.04 125.52
CA LEU A 690 57.96 -26.98 125.02
C LEU A 690 56.84 -27.61 124.18
N SER A 691 55.63 -27.54 124.69
CA SER A 691 54.41 -27.79 123.91
C SER A 691 54.16 -26.60 122.98
N PRO A 692 53.73 -26.80 121.73
CA PRO A 692 53.45 -25.71 120.80
C PRO A 692 52.05 -25.12 121.06
N ASP A 693 51.98 -24.14 121.94
CA ASP A 693 50.90 -23.14 121.97
C ASP A 693 51.49 -21.81 121.50
N GLY A 694 51.26 -21.47 120.24
CA GLY A 694 51.98 -20.43 119.52
C GLY A 694 51.34 -19.05 119.67
N SER A 695 51.51 -18.42 120.83
CA SER A 695 51.24 -16.99 121.00
C SER A 695 52.32 -16.14 120.31
N GLU A 696 51.91 -15.03 119.70
CA GLU A 696 52.72 -14.11 118.89
C GLU A 696 54.00 -13.60 119.58
N ASP A 697 55.18 -13.99 119.07
CA ASP A 697 56.49 -13.43 119.48
C ASP A 697 56.89 -12.26 118.54
N VAL A 698 56.34 -11.07 118.79
CA VAL A 698 56.74 -9.84 118.06
C VAL A 698 57.99 -9.23 118.69
N ILE A 699 59.13 -9.29 118.00
CA ILE A 699 60.37 -8.64 118.44
C ILE A 699 60.37 -7.17 117.99
N VAL A 700 60.19 -6.26 118.95
CA VAL A 700 60.20 -4.81 118.74
C VAL A 700 61.59 -4.22 119.04
N VAL A 701 62.29 -3.72 118.01
CA VAL A 701 63.61 -3.07 118.16
C VAL A 701 63.49 -1.56 117.96
N LYS A 702 63.94 -0.78 118.96
CA LYS A 702 63.94 0.69 118.91
C LYS A 702 65.35 1.21 118.60
N ARG A 703 65.47 2.11 117.63
CA ARG A 703 66.73 2.80 117.27
C ARG A 703 66.51 4.30 117.21
N ILE A 704 67.48 5.09 117.67
CA ILE A 704 67.47 6.54 117.50
C ILE A 704 68.46 6.95 116.40
N ARG A 705 67.96 7.66 115.39
CA ARG A 705 68.76 8.30 114.34
C ARG A 705 69.18 9.69 114.76
N ILE A 706 70.48 9.92 114.90
CA ILE A 706 71.03 11.23 115.27
C ILE A 706 70.93 12.19 114.09
N ARG A 707 70.50 13.43 114.32
CA ARG A 707 70.32 14.45 113.26
C ARG A 707 71.63 14.77 112.57
N ASP A 708 71.56 15.03 111.26
CA ASP A 708 72.73 15.02 110.35
C ASP A 708 73.79 16.12 110.53
N LYS A 709 73.62 17.06 111.47
CA LYS A 709 74.48 18.25 111.58
C LYS A 709 75.09 18.53 112.95
N ASN A 710 74.82 17.73 113.98
CA ASN A 710 75.42 17.88 115.30
C ASN A 710 75.81 16.52 115.89
N ASN A 711 76.95 16.44 116.57
CA ASN A 711 77.38 15.27 117.34
C ASN A 711 76.99 15.48 118.83
N PRO A 712 75.79 15.06 119.27
CA PRO A 712 75.28 15.31 120.62
C PRO A 712 76.07 14.58 121.71
N ASN A 713 76.15 15.22 122.88
CA ASN A 713 76.77 14.66 124.08
C ASN A 713 76.00 13.44 124.59
N VAL A 714 76.73 12.37 124.92
CA VAL A 714 76.21 11.20 125.64
C VAL A 714 76.66 11.31 127.10
N HIS A 715 75.70 11.33 128.02
CA HIS A 715 75.90 11.60 129.44
C HIS A 715 75.89 10.31 130.28
N LYS A 716 76.64 10.25 131.39
CA LYS A 716 76.67 9.04 132.26
C LYS A 716 75.34 8.75 132.97
N LYS A 717 74.44 9.74 133.05
CA LYS A 717 73.10 9.66 133.66
C LYS A 717 72.15 10.54 132.83
N PRO A 718 70.83 10.28 132.82
CA PRO A 718 69.86 10.98 131.98
C PRO A 718 69.56 12.42 132.45
N LYS A 719 70.57 13.31 132.40
CA LYS A 719 70.46 14.75 132.65
C LYS A 719 71.68 15.51 132.13
N PHE A 720 71.47 16.71 131.59
CA PHE A 720 72.54 17.52 131.00
C PHE A 720 73.68 17.89 131.96
N SER A 721 73.40 18.02 133.27
CA SER A 721 74.42 18.27 134.29
C SER A 721 75.26 17.05 134.68
N SER A 722 74.99 15.88 134.09
CA SER A 722 75.81 14.67 134.28
C SER A 722 77.06 14.71 133.39
N ARG A 723 78.14 14.08 133.84
CA ARG A 723 79.41 14.00 133.09
C ARG A 723 79.18 13.38 131.71
N VAL A 724 79.64 14.08 130.67
CA VAL A 724 79.70 13.55 129.29
C VAL A 724 80.74 12.42 129.22
N ILE A 725 80.37 11.29 128.63
CA ILE A 725 81.22 10.09 128.49
C ILE A 725 81.65 9.81 127.05
N GLY A 726 81.08 10.54 126.10
CA GLY A 726 81.33 10.46 124.66
C GLY A 726 80.34 11.32 123.89
N PHE A 727 80.38 11.22 122.57
CA PHE A 727 79.46 11.90 121.65
C PHE A 727 78.86 10.85 120.72
N ALA A 728 77.57 10.95 120.42
CA ALA A 728 76.97 10.15 119.36
C ALA A 728 77.21 10.85 118.01
N LYS A 729 77.45 10.07 116.96
CA LYS A 729 77.83 10.60 115.64
C LYS A 729 76.57 11.02 114.85
N ALA A 730 76.63 12.18 114.21
CA ALA A 730 75.59 12.67 113.30
C ALA A 730 75.28 11.64 112.20
N SER A 731 74.03 11.65 111.70
CA SER A 731 73.50 10.74 110.67
C SER A 731 73.55 9.24 111.01
N THR A 732 73.98 8.88 112.22
CA THR A 732 74.18 7.49 112.63
C THR A 732 72.98 7.00 113.46
N GLU A 733 72.57 5.75 113.27
CA GLU A 733 71.54 5.11 114.09
C GLU A 733 72.16 4.30 115.22
N TYR A 734 71.63 4.48 116.43
CA TYR A 734 72.02 3.73 117.61
C TYR A 734 70.82 2.98 118.17
N GLU A 735 71.01 1.71 118.53
CA GLU A 735 70.00 0.93 119.24
C GLU A 735 69.74 1.54 120.64
N VAL A 736 68.46 1.71 120.97
CA VAL A 736 68.00 2.19 122.27
C VAL A 736 67.84 0.99 123.18
N LEU A 737 68.74 0.86 124.14
CA LEU A 737 68.80 -0.26 125.08
C LEU A 737 67.85 -0.09 126.27
N ASP A 738 67.55 1.16 126.63
CA ASP A 738 66.66 1.51 127.74
C ASP A 738 66.12 2.94 127.58
N VAL A 739 65.02 3.27 128.27
CA VAL A 739 64.39 4.59 128.29
C VAL A 739 64.13 4.99 129.75
N SER A 740 64.72 6.11 130.19
CA SER A 740 64.56 6.56 131.57
C SER A 740 63.17 7.18 131.81
N GLU A 741 62.74 7.22 133.07
CA GLU A 741 61.46 7.83 133.48
C GLU A 741 61.29 9.29 133.01
N ASN A 742 62.40 10.03 132.89
CA ASN A 742 62.43 11.40 132.34
C ASN A 742 62.71 11.46 130.83
N GLY A 743 62.49 10.35 130.12
CA GLY A 743 62.42 10.24 128.67
C GLY A 743 63.75 10.09 127.91
N TRP A 744 64.92 10.10 128.56
CA TRP A 744 66.19 9.95 127.84
C TRP A 744 66.41 8.52 127.37
N TYR A 745 67.19 8.35 126.30
CA TYR A 745 67.48 7.04 125.72
C TYR A 745 68.88 6.57 126.11
N GLN A 746 69.04 5.32 126.55
CA GLN A 746 70.35 4.72 126.74
C GLN A 746 70.81 4.08 125.44
N ILE A 747 71.99 4.47 124.96
CA ILE A 747 72.61 3.95 123.74
C ILE A 747 74.00 3.38 124.04
N ARG A 748 74.50 2.52 123.15
CA ARG A 748 75.87 1.99 123.17
C ARG A 748 76.72 2.68 122.11
N LEU A 749 77.88 3.21 122.50
CA LEU A 749 78.85 3.78 121.57
C LEU A 749 79.77 2.68 121.00
N GLU A 750 80.40 2.96 119.86
CA GLU A 750 81.35 2.04 119.18
C GLU A 750 82.48 1.54 120.09
N ASN A 751 82.85 2.32 121.13
CA ASN A 751 83.84 1.94 122.14
C ASN A 751 83.30 1.01 123.26
N GLY A 752 82.11 0.44 123.08
CA GLY A 752 81.46 -0.51 124.00
C GLY A 752 80.78 0.12 125.22
N LYS A 753 80.98 1.42 125.49
CA LYS A 753 80.37 2.08 126.66
C LYS A 753 78.91 2.44 126.40
N THR A 754 78.06 2.27 127.41
CA THR A 754 76.66 2.73 127.38
C THR A 754 76.48 4.06 128.10
N GLY A 755 75.55 4.88 127.62
CA GLY A 755 75.20 6.17 128.23
C GLY A 755 73.95 6.79 127.64
N TRP A 756 73.51 7.88 128.25
CA TRP A 756 72.21 8.48 128.04
C TRP A 756 72.27 9.68 127.11
N ILE A 757 71.38 9.70 126.12
CA ILE A 757 71.23 10.79 125.15
C ILE A 757 69.81 11.38 125.25
N HIS A 758 69.71 12.70 125.11
CA HIS A 758 68.43 13.41 125.21
C HIS A 758 67.58 13.17 123.94
N PRO A 759 66.24 13.02 124.00
CA PRO A 759 65.41 12.68 122.84
C PRO A 759 65.58 13.62 121.65
N ASN A 760 65.64 14.93 121.92
CA ASN A 760 65.86 15.98 120.91
C ASN A 760 67.19 15.88 120.14
N ALA A 761 68.06 14.92 120.45
CA ALA A 761 69.27 14.63 119.68
C ALA A 761 68.99 13.95 118.32
N GLY A 762 67.84 13.31 118.17
CA GLY A 762 67.52 12.46 117.03
C GLY A 762 66.03 12.32 116.76
N THR A 763 65.70 11.32 115.94
CA THR A 763 64.35 10.79 115.72
C THR A 763 64.35 9.32 116.12
N LEU A 764 63.36 8.89 116.90
CA LEU A 764 63.21 7.49 117.31
C LEU A 764 62.43 6.72 116.25
N ASN A 765 63.03 5.65 115.73
CA ASN A 765 62.42 4.70 114.81
C ASN A 765 62.16 3.39 115.58
N THR A 766 60.93 2.90 115.53
CA THR A 766 60.55 1.58 116.02
C THR A 766 60.41 0.65 114.82
N PHE A 767 61.08 -0.50 114.86
CA PHE A 767 60.98 -1.53 113.84
C PHE A 767 60.35 -2.78 114.46
N GLU A 768 59.22 -3.18 113.90
CA GLU A 768 58.50 -4.39 114.26
C GLU A 768 58.74 -5.41 113.14
N PHE A 769 59.28 -6.58 113.49
CA PHE A 769 59.57 -7.64 112.54
C PHE A 769 58.57 -8.78 112.73
N ASN A 770 57.62 -8.88 111.81
CA ASN A 770 56.67 -9.98 111.73
C ASN A 770 57.16 -11.01 110.70
N PHE A 771 57.26 -12.28 111.09
CA PHE A 771 57.77 -13.38 110.26
C PHE A 771 56.65 -14.36 109.93
N ASP A 772 55.61 -13.89 109.24
CA ASP A 772 54.69 -14.77 108.52
C ASP A 772 54.33 -14.18 107.16
N SER A 773 54.62 -14.96 106.11
CA SER A 773 54.05 -14.80 104.78
C SER A 773 54.17 -16.13 104.03
N THR A 774 53.33 -17.10 104.41
CA THR A 774 52.98 -18.21 103.52
C THR A 774 52.19 -17.66 102.31
N GLY A 775 52.92 -17.22 101.28
CA GLY A 775 52.33 -16.75 100.03
C GLY A 775 51.76 -17.92 99.22
N THR A 776 50.51 -18.26 99.47
CA THR A 776 49.74 -19.16 98.59
C THR A 776 49.59 -18.54 97.21
N GLU A 777 49.73 -19.37 96.18
CA GLU A 777 49.59 -18.99 94.77
C GLU A 777 48.22 -18.37 94.49
N SER A 778 48.23 -17.24 93.77
CA SER A 778 47.11 -16.83 92.93
C SER A 778 47.39 -17.31 91.52
N ASP A 779 46.66 -18.33 91.07
CA ASP A 779 46.61 -18.74 89.66
C ASP A 779 46.16 -17.57 88.74
N PRO A 780 46.52 -17.61 87.45
CA PRO A 780 46.50 -16.44 86.55
C PRO A 780 45.10 -15.96 86.09
#